data_AF-A0A7X2Z166-F1
#
_entry.id   AF-A0A7X2Z166-F1
#
_cell.length_a   1.000
_cell.length_b   1.000
_cell.length_c   1.000
_cell.angle_alpha   90.00
_cell.angle_beta   90.00
_cell.angle_gamma   90.00
#
_symmetry.space_group_name_H-M   'P 1'
#
loop_
_entity.id
_entity.type
_entity.pdbx_description
1 polymer ?
#
loop_
_entity_poly.entity_id
_entity_poly.type
_entity_poly.pdbx_seq_one_letter_code
_entity_poly.pdbx_strand_id
1 'polypeptide(L)'
;MKWSAFKKPVSLLMSAALSLTIVSGVFTVHSSQAFAASSTEETRFLQMYQQLKNPANGYFSPEGIPYHSIETLMSEAPDYGHMTTSEAYSYWLWLEVLYGHYTGDWSKLEAAWDNMEKYIIPVNEGDGKEEQPTMSYYNPNSPATYAAEYSQPDQYPSQLSGQYAAGRDPLDAELKATYGNNQTYLMHWLLDVDNWYGFGNLLNPSHTATYVNTFQRGEQESVWEAIPHPSQDNKTFGKAGEGFMTLFTKESNAPAEQWRYTNATDADARAIQAMYWAKELGYNNSVYLNKAKKMGDYLRYGMYDKYFQKIGSASNGTPTAGTGKDASHYLMAWYTAWGGGLGQTGNWAWRIGSSHAHQGYQNVVAAYALSNPSGGLVPNSPTAGQDWTTSLKRQLEFYTWLQSAEGAIAGGATNSWDGSYKAYPAGKSTFYGLAYDDAPVYHDPPSNNWFGMQAWPVERIAELYYILASNGDTSSENFQMAKQVVQKWIDWSMDYVFADQRPVTDSEGYYLDSQGNRVLGGDNPAIATVSAPGEFWVPSNLEWSGQPATWNGFSSHNGNPNLRVVTKNPGQDAGVLGSYVKALTFFAAGTKAETGSYTALGSQAEQLAKALLDAAWGYNDGIGITTVEPREDYYRFFTKEIYFPNGWTGLFGQGNTLPGSSTVPSDPAKGGNGVYASYTDVRPAIKNDLQWQYLENKYNTSWDPQTKKWTNGAPEFTYHRFWSQVDMATAYAEYDRLINSNQGGPVEPVAPKAPSKPNAVAGDAVVNLSWNGVSGATSYTVKRATTSGGPYTTLGTTAQAAYTDSNVVNGTTYYYVVSASNNVGESPDSPEASAKPASTPIPVQGNLKLEYRTNDTNPGDNQFRPQFRIVNTGDTAVSLSNVKIRYYFTVDGDKQQQFHCDYAAIGSSNVSGNFVKLPSAKPGADYYLEISFGAGAGSLAPGANSGEIQVRVNKTDWSNYNESDDYSYDATKTNFASWEKATLHLNGDLVWGLEP
;
A
#
# COMPACT_ATOMS: atom_id res chain seq x y z
N MET A 1 40.04 -40.59 53.74
CA MET A 1 39.13 -39.45 53.89
C MET A 1 38.41 -39.30 52.59
N LYS A 2 37.14 -39.69 52.59
CA LYS A 2 36.60 -40.63 51.60
C LYS A 2 35.39 -40.03 50.88
N TRP A 3 35.24 -40.11 49.57
CA TRP A 3 36.10 -40.55 48.46
C TRP A 3 35.28 -40.29 47.18
N SER A 4 35.98 -40.06 46.07
CA SER A 4 35.70 -40.46 44.67
C SER A 4 34.29 -40.18 44.05
N ALA A 5 34.12 -39.51 42.91
CA ALA A 5 34.59 -39.73 41.54
C ALA A 5 33.48 -40.28 40.60
N PHE A 6 33.49 -39.74 39.36
CA PHE A 6 32.97 -40.25 38.08
C PHE A 6 31.47 -40.17 37.67
N LYS A 7 31.29 -39.47 36.52
CA LYS A 7 30.48 -39.73 35.29
C LYS A 7 28.92 -39.86 35.33
N LYS A 8 28.26 -38.89 34.64
CA LYS A 8 27.21 -38.93 33.56
C LYS A 8 26.46 -40.27 33.28
N PRO A 9 25.22 -40.33 32.65
CA PRO A 9 24.36 -39.29 32.00
C PRO A 9 22.80 -39.52 32.03
N VAL A 10 22.05 -38.69 31.26
CA VAL A 10 20.72 -38.88 30.57
C VAL A 10 19.36 -38.65 31.29
N SER A 11 18.68 -37.60 30.81
CA SER A 11 17.26 -37.36 30.42
C SER A 11 16.06 -38.01 31.13
N LEU A 12 15.07 -37.21 31.57
CA LEU A 12 13.72 -37.06 30.96
C LEU A 12 12.81 -36.07 31.74
N LEU A 13 12.08 -35.25 30.98
CA LEU A 13 10.76 -34.59 31.18
C LEU A 13 10.05 -34.63 32.54
N MET A 14 9.67 -33.45 33.06
CA MET A 14 8.40 -33.23 33.77
C MET A 14 7.86 -31.82 33.51
N SER A 15 6.62 -31.80 33.00
CA SER A 15 5.79 -30.63 32.73
C SER A 15 5.08 -30.17 34.01
N ALA A 16 5.00 -28.85 34.25
CA ALA A 16 3.99 -28.26 35.12
C ALA A 16 3.70 -26.80 34.72
N ALA A 17 2.42 -26.47 34.80
CA ALA A 17 1.72 -25.36 34.19
C ALA A 17 2.02 -23.96 34.78
N LEU A 18 1.79 -22.93 33.96
CA LEU A 18 1.31 -21.64 34.46
C LEU A 18 0.27 -21.06 33.51
N SER A 19 -0.89 -20.75 34.08
CA SER A 19 -2.11 -20.24 33.48
C SER A 19 -1.94 -18.82 32.94
N LEU A 20 -2.39 -18.55 31.71
CA LEU A 20 -2.59 -17.20 31.19
C LEU A 20 -4.05 -17.02 30.79
N THR A 21 -4.71 -16.05 31.42
CA THR A 21 -6.08 -15.62 31.18
C THR A 21 -6.16 -14.94 29.82
N ILE A 22 -6.81 -15.55 28.83
CA ILE A 22 -7.11 -14.92 27.54
C ILE A 22 -8.45 -14.22 27.66
N VAL A 23 -8.43 -12.89 27.62
CA VAL A 23 -9.63 -12.07 27.39
C VAL A 23 -10.03 -12.24 25.92
N SER A 24 -11.17 -12.86 25.69
CA SER A 24 -11.81 -13.00 24.39
C SER A 24 -12.39 -11.66 23.92
N GLY A 25 -11.56 -10.86 23.25
CA GLY A 25 -12.04 -9.80 22.36
C GLY A 25 -12.54 -10.43 21.05
N VAL A 26 -13.83 -10.26 20.75
CA VAL A 26 -14.43 -10.67 19.49
C VAL A 26 -13.85 -9.79 18.38
N PHE A 27 -12.85 -10.29 17.64
CA PHE A 27 -12.45 -9.72 16.37
C PHE A 27 -13.44 -10.17 15.30
N THR A 28 -14.36 -9.30 14.91
CA THR A 28 -15.10 -9.44 13.65
C THR A 28 -14.12 -9.26 12.50
N VAL A 29 -13.57 -10.38 12.01
CA VAL A 29 -12.86 -10.43 10.74
C VAL A 29 -13.88 -10.16 9.63
N HIS A 30 -13.91 -8.93 9.13
CA HIS A 30 -14.61 -8.64 7.87
C HIS A 30 -13.81 -9.31 6.76
N SER A 31 -14.35 -10.39 6.20
CA SER A 31 -13.82 -10.98 4.97
C SER A 31 -13.99 -9.96 3.85
N SER A 32 -12.89 -9.43 3.32
CA SER A 32 -12.90 -8.59 2.13
C SER A 32 -13.54 -9.35 0.96
N GLN A 33 -14.62 -8.79 0.43
CA GLN A 33 -15.18 -9.23 -0.85
C GLN A 33 -14.17 -8.84 -1.93
N ALA A 34 -13.51 -9.82 -2.53
CA ALA A 34 -12.77 -9.59 -3.76
C ALA A 34 -13.80 -9.38 -4.88
N PHE A 35 -14.02 -8.13 -5.28
CA PHE A 35 -14.74 -7.82 -6.51
C PHE A 35 -13.94 -8.38 -7.70
N ALA A 36 -14.64 -8.92 -8.69
CA ALA A 36 -13.99 -9.25 -9.96
C ALA A 36 -13.70 -7.93 -10.68
N ALA A 37 -12.46 -7.77 -11.15
CA ALA A 37 -12.07 -6.58 -11.89
C ALA A 37 -12.97 -6.38 -13.11
N SER A 38 -13.40 -5.14 -13.30
CA SER A 38 -14.39 -4.70 -14.29
C SER A 38 -13.79 -4.35 -15.65
N SER A 39 -12.47 -4.16 -15.75
CA SER A 39 -11.73 -3.88 -16.99
C SER A 39 -10.38 -4.62 -17.09
N THR A 40 -9.77 -4.58 -18.27
CA THR A 40 -8.39 -5.05 -18.48
C THR A 40 -7.39 -4.22 -17.68
N GLU A 41 -7.55 -2.90 -17.63
CA GLU A 41 -6.67 -1.98 -16.91
C GLU A 41 -6.74 -2.20 -15.38
N GLU A 42 -7.93 -2.41 -14.80
CA GLU A 42 -8.08 -2.78 -13.39
C GLU A 42 -7.36 -4.11 -13.09
N THR A 43 -7.52 -5.09 -13.98
CA THR A 43 -6.83 -6.39 -13.85
C THR A 43 -5.31 -6.23 -13.87
N ARG A 44 -4.78 -5.42 -14.79
CA ARG A 44 -3.34 -5.13 -14.90
C ARG A 44 -2.81 -4.41 -13.67
N PHE A 45 -3.53 -3.42 -13.14
CA PHE A 45 -3.20 -2.77 -11.87
C PHE A 45 -3.09 -3.79 -10.72
N LEU A 46 -4.11 -4.62 -10.53
CA LEU A 46 -4.13 -5.60 -9.43
C LEU A 46 -3.03 -6.67 -9.60
N GLN A 47 -2.69 -7.05 -10.83
CA GLN A 47 -1.57 -7.94 -11.10
C GLN A 47 -0.23 -7.28 -10.74
N MET A 48 0.01 -6.03 -11.17
CA MET A 48 1.23 -5.30 -10.81
C MET A 48 1.33 -5.07 -9.30
N TYR A 49 0.22 -4.75 -8.64
CA TYR A 49 0.17 -4.67 -7.18
C TYR A 49 0.62 -5.99 -6.54
N GLN A 50 0.10 -7.14 -7.00
CA GLN A 50 0.54 -8.44 -6.49
C GLN A 50 2.03 -8.69 -6.75
N GLN A 51 2.56 -8.29 -7.90
CA GLN A 51 3.99 -8.40 -8.21
C GLN A 51 4.84 -7.54 -7.27
N LEU A 52 4.45 -6.29 -7.04
CA LEU A 52 5.11 -5.36 -6.12
C LEU A 52 5.09 -5.86 -4.67
N LYS A 53 3.97 -6.42 -4.22
CA LYS A 53 3.79 -6.88 -2.84
C LYS A 53 4.24 -8.32 -2.59
N ASN A 54 4.62 -9.07 -3.62
CA ASN A 54 5.09 -10.45 -3.47
C ASN A 54 6.50 -10.45 -2.84
N PRO A 55 6.68 -11.01 -1.62
CA PRO A 55 7.99 -11.05 -0.99
C PRO A 55 9.04 -11.82 -1.81
N ALA A 56 8.62 -12.74 -2.69
CA ALA A 56 9.55 -13.45 -3.57
C ALA A 56 10.18 -12.57 -4.65
N ASN A 57 9.56 -11.41 -4.94
CA ASN A 57 10.06 -10.46 -5.94
C ASN A 57 11.09 -9.48 -5.34
N GLY A 58 11.11 -9.27 -4.02
CA GLY A 58 12.21 -8.56 -3.35
C GLY A 58 12.13 -7.02 -3.34
N TYR A 59 11.00 -6.41 -3.69
CA TYR A 59 10.83 -4.95 -3.63
C TYR A 59 10.91 -4.36 -2.21
N PHE A 60 10.68 -5.17 -1.17
CA PHE A 60 10.65 -4.76 0.23
C PHE A 60 11.69 -5.53 1.03
N SER A 61 12.31 -4.84 2.01
CA SER A 61 13.17 -5.44 3.01
C SER A 61 12.38 -6.35 3.97
N PRO A 62 13.07 -7.17 4.79
CA PRO A 62 12.44 -7.93 5.86
C PRO A 62 11.67 -7.08 6.89
N GLU A 63 12.06 -5.81 7.08
CA GLU A 63 11.32 -4.85 7.92
C GLU A 63 10.09 -4.23 7.23
N GLY A 64 9.80 -4.61 5.98
CA GLY A 64 8.70 -4.10 5.19
C GLY A 64 8.93 -2.70 4.63
N ILE A 65 10.19 -2.31 4.47
CA ILE A 65 10.61 -1.01 3.89
C ILE A 65 10.80 -1.21 2.38
N PRO A 66 10.18 -0.41 1.50
CA PRO A 66 10.44 -0.52 0.06
C PRO A 66 11.88 -0.12 -0.23
N TYR A 67 12.62 -0.88 -1.02
CA TYR A 67 13.90 -0.42 -1.56
C TYR A 67 13.68 0.59 -2.69
N HIS A 68 14.74 1.29 -3.10
CA HIS A 68 14.74 2.03 -4.35
C HIS A 68 14.53 1.09 -5.54
N SER A 69 15.15 -0.08 -5.50
CA SER A 69 15.02 -1.14 -6.51
C SER A 69 15.29 -2.52 -5.96
N ILE A 70 14.87 -3.56 -6.70
CA ILE A 70 15.25 -4.96 -6.41
C ILE A 70 16.75 -5.16 -6.60
N GLU A 71 17.31 -4.61 -7.67
CA GLU A 71 18.73 -4.76 -7.96
C GLU A 71 19.57 -3.84 -7.07
N THR A 72 20.74 -4.30 -6.64
CA THR A 72 21.62 -3.60 -5.70
C THR A 72 22.66 -2.71 -6.38
N LEU A 73 23.26 -3.15 -7.49
CA LEU A 73 24.23 -2.36 -8.27
C LEU A 73 23.51 -1.31 -9.12
N MET A 74 23.31 -0.13 -8.55
CA MET A 74 22.74 1.04 -9.22
C MET A 74 23.17 2.34 -8.56
N SER A 75 23.29 3.41 -9.35
CA SER A 75 23.56 4.76 -8.87
C SER A 75 22.94 5.79 -9.82
N GLU A 76 22.12 6.71 -9.29
CA GLU A 76 21.41 7.74 -10.08
C GLU A 76 20.92 8.94 -9.24
N ALA A 77 20.56 8.70 -7.98
CA ALA A 77 20.33 9.72 -6.95
C ALA A 77 20.62 9.11 -5.57
N PRO A 78 19.94 8.00 -5.16
CA PRO A 78 20.61 7.03 -4.31
C PRO A 78 21.75 6.39 -5.11
N ASP A 79 22.78 5.98 -4.39
CA ASP A 79 24.02 5.44 -4.95
C ASP A 79 24.17 3.93 -4.72
N TYR A 80 23.14 3.27 -4.20
CA TYR A 80 23.01 1.83 -4.04
C TYR A 80 21.52 1.45 -4.03
N GLY A 81 21.13 0.36 -4.70
CA GLY A 81 19.72 0.06 -4.98
C GLY A 81 18.87 -0.33 -3.76
N HIS A 82 19.50 -0.85 -2.70
CA HIS A 82 18.81 -1.13 -1.42
C HIS A 82 18.91 0.04 -0.42
N MET A 83 19.37 1.21 -0.86
CA MET A 83 18.91 2.43 -0.21
C MET A 83 17.40 2.57 -0.46
N THR A 84 16.74 3.39 0.33
CA THR A 84 15.40 3.87 -0.02
C THR A 84 15.32 5.37 0.16
N THR A 85 14.27 5.94 -0.39
CA THR A 85 14.05 7.38 -0.42
C THR A 85 12.68 7.73 0.13
N SER A 86 12.52 8.97 0.60
CA SER A 86 11.19 9.53 0.89
C SER A 86 10.29 9.48 -0.34
N GLU A 87 10.87 9.57 -1.54
CA GLU A 87 10.17 9.35 -2.81
C GLU A 87 9.55 7.95 -2.86
N ALA A 88 10.33 6.88 -2.66
CA ALA A 88 9.81 5.50 -2.68
C ALA A 88 8.67 5.30 -1.68
N TYR A 89 8.78 5.88 -0.48
CA TYR A 89 7.68 5.89 0.50
C TYR A 89 6.44 6.62 0.01
N SER A 90 6.59 7.80 -0.60
CA SER A 90 5.46 8.56 -1.14
C SER A 90 4.75 7.83 -2.29
N TYR A 91 5.49 7.11 -3.13
CA TYR A 91 4.93 6.22 -4.14
C TYR A 91 4.24 5.01 -3.50
N TRP A 92 4.82 4.42 -2.45
CA TRP A 92 4.18 3.32 -1.75
C TRP A 92 2.80 3.73 -1.22
N LEU A 93 2.69 4.90 -0.60
CA LEU A 93 1.39 5.43 -0.17
C LEU A 93 0.41 5.54 -1.35
N TRP A 94 0.83 6.09 -2.49
CA TRP A 94 -0.03 6.21 -3.68
C TRP A 94 -0.52 4.87 -4.20
N LEU A 95 0.35 3.85 -4.25
CA LEU A 95 -0.01 2.47 -4.60
C LEU A 95 -1.14 1.94 -3.70
N GLU A 96 -0.97 2.09 -2.38
CA GLU A 96 -1.92 1.58 -1.39
C GLU A 96 -3.24 2.35 -1.39
N VAL A 97 -3.24 3.63 -1.79
CA VAL A 97 -4.46 4.42 -1.98
C VAL A 97 -5.34 3.83 -3.07
N LEU A 98 -4.77 3.55 -4.25
CA LEU A 98 -5.56 2.99 -5.35
C LEU A 98 -5.96 1.54 -5.06
N TYR A 99 -5.09 0.77 -4.38
CA TYR A 99 -5.48 -0.57 -3.93
C TYR A 99 -6.63 -0.53 -2.91
N GLY A 100 -6.57 0.39 -1.95
CA GLY A 100 -7.64 0.62 -0.98
C GLY A 100 -8.96 1.04 -1.64
N HIS A 101 -8.90 1.84 -2.70
CA HIS A 101 -10.07 2.20 -3.51
C HIS A 101 -10.73 0.97 -4.17
N TYR A 102 -9.97 0.16 -4.90
CA TYR A 102 -10.53 -1.00 -5.61
C TYR A 102 -10.98 -2.13 -4.68
N THR A 103 -10.32 -2.30 -3.53
CA THR A 103 -10.61 -3.41 -2.62
C THR A 103 -11.51 -3.06 -1.45
N GLY A 104 -11.66 -1.77 -1.14
CA GLY A 104 -12.28 -1.28 0.09
C GLY A 104 -11.42 -1.51 1.35
N ASP A 105 -10.21 -2.07 1.23
CA ASP A 105 -9.30 -2.34 2.34
C ASP A 105 -8.22 -1.27 2.47
N TRP A 106 -8.47 -0.28 3.33
CA TRP A 106 -7.54 0.81 3.62
C TRP A 106 -6.45 0.43 4.64
N SER A 107 -6.46 -0.77 5.20
CA SER A 107 -5.50 -1.16 6.24
C SER A 107 -4.05 -1.18 5.73
N LYS A 108 -3.85 -1.37 4.42
CA LYS A 108 -2.52 -1.36 3.79
C LYS A 108 -1.94 0.05 3.69
N LEU A 109 -2.77 1.04 3.41
CA LEU A 109 -2.39 2.45 3.44
C LEU A 109 -1.94 2.87 4.84
N GLU A 110 -2.71 2.47 5.86
CA GLU A 110 -2.40 2.75 7.26
C GLU A 110 -1.07 2.11 7.69
N ALA A 111 -0.85 0.83 7.34
CA ALA A 111 0.40 0.15 7.61
C ALA A 111 1.61 0.77 6.87
N ALA A 112 1.42 1.26 5.65
CA ALA A 112 2.46 1.96 4.91
C ALA A 112 2.82 3.29 5.57
N TRP A 113 1.82 4.06 6.04
CA TRP A 113 2.06 5.29 6.78
C TRP A 113 2.77 5.02 8.12
N ASP A 114 2.36 3.99 8.85
CA ASP A 114 3.02 3.61 10.11
C ASP A 114 4.48 3.17 9.89
N ASN A 115 4.77 2.46 8.79
CA ASN A 115 6.14 2.11 8.42
C ASN A 115 6.97 3.37 8.09
N MET A 116 6.42 4.29 7.30
CA MET A 116 7.05 5.57 6.98
C MET A 116 7.38 6.36 8.25
N GLU A 117 6.41 6.50 9.15
CA GLU A 117 6.59 7.22 10.41
C GLU A 117 7.63 6.57 11.33
N LYS A 118 7.73 5.23 11.30
CA LYS A 118 8.66 4.47 12.12
C LYS A 118 10.11 4.58 11.65
N TYR A 119 10.35 4.58 10.34
CA TYR A 119 11.69 4.35 9.79
C TYR A 119 12.31 5.55 9.08
N ILE A 120 11.50 6.44 8.51
CA ILE A 120 12.02 7.54 7.68
C ILE A 120 11.61 8.94 8.16
N ILE A 121 10.57 9.08 8.99
CA ILE A 121 10.31 10.35 9.71
C ILE A 121 11.05 10.29 11.05
N PRO A 122 12.01 11.19 11.33
CA PRO A 122 12.76 11.17 12.58
C PRO A 122 11.95 11.76 13.74
N VAL A 123 10.67 11.40 13.85
CA VAL A 123 9.75 11.80 14.91
C VAL A 123 9.11 10.54 15.47
N ASN A 124 9.30 10.33 16.75
CA ASN A 124 8.98 9.07 17.35
C ASN A 124 7.70 9.12 18.19
N GLU A 125 6.57 9.27 17.50
CA GLU A 125 5.25 9.19 18.14
C GLU A 125 4.81 7.73 18.41
N GLY A 126 5.48 6.73 17.81
CA GLY A 126 5.10 5.32 17.87
C GLY A 126 5.91 4.41 18.81
N ASP A 127 7.23 4.60 18.97
CA ASP A 127 8.12 3.81 19.84
C ASP A 127 8.82 4.60 20.98
N GLY A 128 8.59 5.92 21.07
CA GLY A 128 8.93 6.80 22.19
C GLY A 128 10.39 7.25 22.33
N LYS A 129 11.28 6.97 21.38
CA LYS A 129 12.70 7.40 21.41
C LYS A 129 12.94 8.70 20.64
N GLU A 130 13.52 9.71 21.29
CA GLU A 130 13.80 10.99 20.64
C GLU A 130 14.90 10.90 19.56
N GLU A 131 14.55 11.21 18.30
CA GLU A 131 15.49 11.18 17.15
C GLU A 131 15.92 12.58 16.66
N GLN A 132 15.35 13.64 17.24
CA GLN A 132 15.73 15.04 17.05
C GLN A 132 16.11 15.69 18.38
N PRO A 133 17.06 15.10 19.14
CA PRO A 133 17.40 15.57 20.47
C PRO A 133 17.85 17.02 20.38
N THR A 134 17.45 17.88 21.32
CA THR A 134 17.87 19.29 21.39
C THR A 134 17.21 20.24 20.38
N MET A 135 16.26 19.79 19.55
CA MET A 135 15.46 20.68 18.68
C MET A 135 14.73 21.81 19.46
N SER A 136 14.48 21.59 20.75
CA SER A 136 13.94 22.59 21.69
C SER A 136 14.85 23.81 21.93
N TYR A 137 16.16 23.72 21.64
CA TYR A 137 17.13 24.82 21.71
C TYR A 137 17.18 25.68 20.44
N TYR A 138 16.36 25.37 19.44
CA TYR A 138 16.26 26.17 18.23
C TYR A 138 15.92 27.63 18.51
N ASN A 139 16.65 28.55 17.86
CA ASN A 139 16.42 29.98 17.96
C ASN A 139 15.82 30.52 16.64
N PRO A 140 14.50 30.81 16.58
CA PRO A 140 13.87 31.32 15.36
C PRO A 140 14.33 32.73 14.96
N ASN A 141 15.03 33.47 15.83
CA ASN A 141 15.62 34.77 15.46
C ASN A 141 17.03 34.65 14.87
N SER A 142 17.61 33.45 14.89
CA SER A 142 18.88 33.13 14.24
C SER A 142 18.85 31.65 13.80
N PRO A 143 18.03 31.30 12.78
CA PRO A 143 17.73 29.92 12.41
C PRO A 143 18.95 29.04 12.10
N ALA A 144 19.99 29.61 11.51
CA ALA A 144 21.23 28.93 11.14
C ALA A 144 22.38 29.94 10.96
N THR A 145 23.60 29.43 10.86
CA THR A 145 24.79 30.23 10.51
C THR A 145 25.08 30.10 9.02
N TYR A 146 25.25 31.25 8.34
CA TYR A 146 25.56 31.28 6.92
C TYR A 146 26.91 30.60 6.60
N ALA A 147 26.90 29.77 5.55
CA ALA A 147 28.05 29.33 4.78
C ALA A 147 27.70 29.45 3.29
N ALA A 148 28.68 29.82 2.46
CA ALA A 148 28.49 29.87 1.01
C ALA A 148 28.41 28.45 0.44
N GLU A 149 27.56 28.24 -0.57
CA GLU A 149 27.77 27.12 -1.49
C GLU A 149 28.88 27.47 -2.49
N TYR A 150 29.42 26.44 -3.13
CA TYR A 150 30.42 26.57 -4.17
C TYR A 150 30.06 25.71 -5.37
N SER A 151 30.56 26.10 -6.54
CA SER A 151 30.29 25.38 -7.78
C SER A 151 30.97 24.01 -7.86
N GLN A 152 32.03 23.76 -7.08
CA GLN A 152 32.83 22.53 -7.15
C GLN A 152 33.01 21.90 -5.77
N PRO A 153 32.93 20.55 -5.64
CA PRO A 153 33.18 19.85 -4.37
C PRO A 153 34.56 20.15 -3.77
N ASP A 154 35.54 20.42 -4.63
CA ASP A 154 36.92 20.78 -4.32
C ASP A 154 37.07 22.01 -3.40
N GLN A 155 36.09 22.91 -3.43
CA GLN A 155 36.11 24.16 -2.67
C GLN A 155 35.56 23.99 -1.24
N TYR A 156 35.07 22.79 -0.91
CA TYR A 156 34.62 22.44 0.43
C TYR A 156 35.78 21.87 1.27
N PRO A 157 35.75 22.02 2.62
CA PRO A 157 34.64 22.53 3.45
C PRO A 157 34.41 24.04 3.36
N SER A 158 33.14 24.45 3.37
CA SER A 158 32.75 25.87 3.36
C SER A 158 32.83 26.50 4.76
N GLN A 159 33.28 27.74 4.85
CA GLN A 159 33.42 28.43 6.12
C GLN A 159 32.03 28.85 6.65
N LEU A 160 31.69 28.40 7.86
CA LEU A 160 30.60 28.98 8.65
C LEU A 160 31.04 30.38 9.09
N SER A 161 30.70 31.38 8.27
CA SER A 161 31.21 32.75 8.43
C SER A 161 30.23 33.66 9.14
N GLY A 162 28.93 33.36 9.05
CA GLY A 162 27.88 34.28 9.50
C GLY A 162 27.94 35.64 8.78
N GLN A 163 28.58 35.70 7.60
CA GLN A 163 28.75 36.94 6.81
C GLN A 163 27.40 37.62 6.56
N TYR A 164 26.37 36.82 6.24
CA TYR A 164 25.00 37.27 6.18
C TYR A 164 24.25 36.73 7.40
N ALA A 165 23.70 37.64 8.21
CA ALA A 165 22.83 37.26 9.31
C ALA A 165 21.58 36.57 8.74
N ALA A 166 21.23 35.41 9.30
CA ALA A 166 19.98 34.75 8.93
C ALA A 166 18.77 35.62 9.30
N GLY A 167 17.72 35.57 8.49
CA GLY A 167 16.45 36.19 8.82
C GLY A 167 15.69 35.47 9.92
N ARG A 168 14.50 35.96 10.23
CA ARG A 168 13.63 35.37 11.24
C ARG A 168 12.78 34.24 10.64
N ASP A 169 12.72 33.11 11.34
CA ASP A 169 11.73 32.07 11.10
C ASP A 169 10.37 32.47 11.71
N PRO A 170 9.32 32.68 10.89
CA PRO A 170 7.99 33.01 11.38
C PRO A 170 7.12 31.79 11.73
N LEU A 171 7.57 30.56 11.45
CA LEU A 171 6.75 29.34 11.58
C LEU A 171 6.91 28.65 12.95
N ASP A 172 8.10 28.63 13.54
CA ASP A 172 8.39 27.85 14.76
C ASP A 172 7.40 28.10 15.91
N ALA A 173 7.08 29.35 16.21
CA ALA A 173 6.14 29.68 17.29
C ALA A 173 4.72 29.16 17.02
N GLU A 174 4.31 29.19 15.75
CA GLU A 174 3.00 28.72 15.30
C GLU A 174 2.93 27.18 15.39
N LEU A 175 3.94 26.48 14.86
CA LEU A 175 4.03 25.02 14.90
C LEU A 175 4.09 24.49 16.34
N LYS A 176 4.86 25.14 17.23
CA LYS A 176 4.90 24.83 18.67
C LYS A 176 3.54 24.98 19.32
N ALA A 177 2.80 26.04 19.00
CA ALA A 177 1.48 26.27 19.55
C ALA A 177 0.47 25.20 19.07
N THR A 178 0.58 24.76 17.82
CA THR A 178 -0.33 23.77 17.23
C THR A 178 -0.03 22.34 17.70
N TYR A 179 1.25 21.95 17.77
CA TYR A 179 1.66 20.55 17.99
C TYR A 179 2.35 20.31 19.35
N GLY A 180 2.54 21.33 20.16
CA GLY A 180 3.18 21.24 21.48
C GLY A 180 4.72 21.08 21.44
N ASN A 181 5.31 20.95 20.26
CA ASN A 181 6.75 20.84 20.03
C ASN A 181 7.11 21.37 18.63
N ASN A 182 8.40 21.42 18.32
CA ASN A 182 8.93 21.78 17.01
C ASN A 182 9.79 20.67 16.38
N GLN A 183 9.55 19.39 16.71
CA GLN A 183 10.19 18.30 16.01
C GLN A 183 9.61 18.20 14.60
N THR A 184 10.48 18.21 13.59
CA THR A 184 10.06 18.25 12.19
C THR A 184 9.38 16.95 11.79
N TYR A 185 8.09 17.01 11.47
CA TYR A 185 7.34 15.85 10.98
C TYR A 185 7.38 15.80 9.44
N LEU A 186 8.57 15.54 8.90
CA LEU A 186 8.85 15.35 7.48
C LEU A 186 9.76 14.14 7.33
N MET A 187 9.69 13.46 6.18
CA MET A 187 10.60 12.36 5.89
C MET A 187 12.03 12.87 5.71
N HIS A 188 13.01 12.16 6.28
CA HIS A 188 14.38 12.26 5.77
C HIS A 188 14.42 11.70 4.34
N TRP A 189 15.22 12.29 3.46
CA TRP A 189 15.18 11.91 2.05
C TRP A 189 15.81 10.56 1.73
N LEU A 190 16.79 10.08 2.52
CA LEU A 190 17.58 8.88 2.21
C LEU A 190 17.78 8.01 3.45
N LEU A 191 17.60 6.70 3.26
CA LEU A 191 17.71 5.71 4.32
C LEU A 191 18.49 4.49 3.79
N ASP A 192 19.52 4.09 4.51
CA ASP A 192 20.25 2.83 4.28
C ASP A 192 19.49 1.70 4.96
N VAL A 193 18.68 0.98 4.18
CA VAL A 193 17.71 0.00 4.71
C VAL A 193 18.41 -1.21 5.31
N ASP A 194 19.46 -1.70 4.65
CA ASP A 194 20.19 -2.90 5.02
C ASP A 194 21.40 -2.62 5.92
N ASN A 195 21.62 -1.35 6.31
CA ASN A 195 22.85 -0.89 6.94
C ASN A 195 24.10 -1.30 6.11
N TRP A 196 24.00 -1.21 4.79
CA TRP A 196 25.05 -1.58 3.84
C TRP A 196 26.30 -0.69 3.99
N TYR A 197 26.11 0.57 4.38
CA TYR A 197 27.22 1.46 4.73
C TYR A 197 27.88 1.09 6.05
N GLY A 198 27.19 0.42 6.96
CA GLY A 198 27.74 -0.04 8.24
C GLY A 198 27.79 1.03 9.34
N PHE A 199 27.09 2.16 9.17
CA PHE A 199 27.06 3.22 10.19
C PHE A 199 26.21 2.85 11.40
N GLY A 200 25.12 2.12 11.20
CA GLY A 200 24.10 1.83 12.20
C GLY A 200 23.27 3.06 12.62
N ASN A 201 22.08 2.79 13.17
CA ASN A 201 21.17 3.84 13.64
C ASN A 201 21.46 4.19 15.12
N LEU A 202 22.13 5.31 15.36
CA LEU A 202 22.59 5.70 16.71
C LEU A 202 21.44 5.95 17.69
N LEU A 203 20.42 6.71 17.26
CA LEU A 203 19.30 7.14 18.12
C LEU A 203 18.21 6.07 18.21
N ASN A 204 18.18 5.13 17.26
CA ASN A 204 17.34 3.94 17.34
C ASN A 204 18.07 2.64 16.96
N PRO A 205 18.97 2.12 17.81
CA PRO A 205 19.83 0.96 17.47
C PRO A 205 19.11 -0.38 17.25
N SER A 206 17.80 -0.43 17.51
CA SER A 206 16.97 -1.60 17.19
C SER A 206 16.52 -1.64 15.73
N HIS A 207 16.69 -0.55 14.97
CA HIS A 207 16.39 -0.49 13.55
C HIS A 207 17.65 -0.81 12.74
N THR A 208 17.53 -1.73 11.78
CA THR A 208 18.54 -1.94 10.74
C THR A 208 18.67 -0.69 9.88
N ALA A 209 17.51 -0.16 9.47
CA ALA A 209 17.42 1.02 8.65
C ALA A 209 18.08 2.23 9.32
N THR A 210 19.03 2.82 8.61
CA THR A 210 19.96 3.83 9.13
C THR A 210 19.82 5.12 8.32
N TYR A 211 19.56 6.24 9.01
CA TYR A 211 19.51 7.56 8.38
C TYR A 211 20.89 7.96 7.85
N VAL A 212 20.99 8.21 6.54
CA VAL A 212 22.25 8.54 5.85
C VAL A 212 22.04 9.75 4.95
N ASN A 213 23.09 10.56 4.80
CA ASN A 213 23.17 11.64 3.84
C ASN A 213 24.31 11.40 2.84
N THR A 214 24.22 12.04 1.67
CA THR A 214 25.26 12.04 0.63
C THR A 214 25.57 13.48 0.19
N PHE A 215 24.69 14.09 -0.62
CA PHE A 215 24.88 15.41 -1.24
C PHE A 215 25.00 16.54 -0.21
N GLN A 216 26.11 17.28 -0.23
CA GLN A 216 26.42 18.40 0.65
C GLN A 216 27.33 19.47 0.01
N ARG A 217 27.85 19.27 -1.21
CA ARG A 217 28.97 20.04 -1.77
C ARG A 217 28.69 20.70 -3.14
N GLY A 218 27.48 21.23 -3.29
CA GLY A 218 27.13 22.17 -4.36
C GLY A 218 26.81 21.50 -5.70
N GLU A 219 26.67 22.34 -6.73
CA GLU A 219 25.98 21.97 -7.97
C GLU A 219 26.70 20.92 -8.85
N GLN A 220 28.01 20.78 -8.71
CA GLN A 220 28.79 19.76 -9.43
C GLN A 220 29.01 18.49 -8.62
N GLU A 221 28.50 18.37 -7.38
CA GLU A 221 28.53 17.09 -6.68
C GLU A 221 27.48 16.15 -7.28
N SER A 222 27.87 15.37 -8.28
CA SER A 222 27.02 14.28 -8.77
C SER A 222 26.88 13.17 -7.74
N VAL A 223 25.96 12.23 -7.98
CA VAL A 223 25.79 11.02 -7.16
C VAL A 223 27.09 10.21 -7.02
N TRP A 224 27.96 10.28 -8.03
CA TRP A 224 29.25 9.59 -8.10
C TRP A 224 30.29 10.21 -7.18
N GLU A 225 30.18 11.51 -6.92
CA GLU A 225 31.18 12.31 -6.23
C GLU A 225 30.89 12.48 -4.74
N ALA A 226 29.67 12.17 -4.30
CA ALA A 226 29.24 12.29 -2.92
C ALA A 226 29.90 11.26 -1.98
N ILE A 227 30.07 11.67 -0.71
CA ILE A 227 30.60 10.83 0.37
C ILE A 227 29.46 10.48 1.33
N PRO A 228 29.01 9.22 1.41
CA PRO A 228 27.94 8.81 2.32
C PRO A 228 28.39 8.99 3.77
N HIS A 229 27.48 9.45 4.62
CA HIS A 229 27.77 9.73 6.02
C HIS A 229 26.50 9.62 6.87
N PRO A 230 26.62 9.23 8.15
CA PRO A 230 25.46 9.10 9.02
C PRO A 230 24.82 10.45 9.27
N SER A 231 23.49 10.49 9.23
CA SER A 231 22.72 11.66 9.64
C SER A 231 22.92 11.97 11.12
N GLN A 232 23.23 10.96 11.94
CA GLN A 232 23.50 11.06 13.37
C GLN A 232 25.00 10.83 13.64
N ASP A 233 25.81 11.89 13.48
CA ASP A 233 27.27 11.83 13.54
C ASP A 233 27.79 12.05 14.97
N ASN A 234 28.06 10.93 15.66
CA ASN A 234 28.75 10.90 16.95
C ASN A 234 30.28 10.77 16.82
N LYS A 235 30.83 10.96 15.61
CA LYS A 235 32.27 10.91 15.30
C LYS A 235 32.95 9.56 15.51
N THR A 236 32.18 8.47 15.64
CA THR A 236 32.73 7.11 15.62
C THR A 236 33.36 6.79 14.26
N PHE A 237 32.75 7.33 13.20
CA PHE A 237 33.24 7.27 11.83
C PHE A 237 33.72 8.66 11.39
N GLY A 238 34.31 8.74 10.19
CA GLY A 238 34.94 9.93 9.66
C GLY A 238 36.29 10.21 10.31
N LYS A 239 36.71 11.48 10.31
CA LYS A 239 37.99 11.91 10.88
C LYS A 239 37.92 11.89 12.40
N ALA A 240 38.95 11.32 13.03
CA ALA A 240 39.01 11.18 14.49
C ALA A 240 38.78 12.54 15.20
N GLY A 241 37.78 12.59 16.08
CA GLY A 241 37.41 13.79 16.85
C GLY A 241 36.55 14.82 16.10
N GLU A 242 36.36 14.66 14.78
CA GLU A 242 35.67 15.61 13.90
C GLU A 242 34.48 15.01 13.14
N GLY A 243 34.40 13.69 13.00
CA GLY A 243 33.37 13.04 12.19
C GLY A 243 33.55 13.32 10.71
N PHE A 244 32.44 13.42 9.97
CA PHE A 244 32.46 13.82 8.55
C PHE A 244 32.34 15.33 8.36
N MET A 245 32.03 16.10 9.39
CA MET A 245 31.66 17.52 9.27
C MET A 245 32.71 18.38 8.56
N THR A 246 34.00 18.11 8.78
CA THR A 246 35.10 18.89 8.20
C THR A 246 35.36 18.59 6.72
N LEU A 247 34.55 17.73 6.09
CA LEU A 247 34.44 17.65 4.63
C LEU A 247 33.49 18.72 4.06
N PHE A 248 32.51 19.18 4.86
CA PHE A 248 31.39 20.01 4.40
C PHE A 248 31.48 21.44 4.92
N THR A 249 31.76 21.60 6.22
CA THR A 249 31.81 22.90 6.89
C THR A 249 33.07 23.06 7.72
N LYS A 250 33.58 24.28 7.76
CA LYS A 250 34.72 24.68 8.60
C LYS A 250 34.27 25.70 9.62
N GLU A 251 34.68 25.47 10.87
CA GLU A 251 34.47 26.37 12.01
C GLU A 251 35.79 26.52 12.80
N SER A 252 35.82 27.44 13.76
CA SER A 252 37.06 27.73 14.52
C SER A 252 37.45 26.63 15.51
N ASN A 253 36.48 25.82 15.95
CA ASN A 253 36.67 24.72 16.89
C ASN A 253 36.52 23.38 16.17
N ALA A 254 36.85 22.27 16.85
CA ALA A 254 36.44 20.97 16.35
C ALA A 254 34.89 20.89 16.35
N PRO A 255 34.24 20.37 15.29
CA PRO A 255 32.79 20.25 15.24
C PRO A 255 32.26 19.47 16.43
N ALA A 256 31.08 19.80 16.93
CA ALA A 256 30.41 18.99 17.94
C ALA A 256 29.82 17.70 17.33
N GLU A 257 29.55 16.69 18.18
CA GLU A 257 28.68 15.57 17.81
C GLU A 257 27.30 16.14 17.50
N GLN A 258 26.69 15.70 16.41
CA GLN A 258 25.47 16.32 15.91
C GLN A 258 24.64 15.40 15.04
N TRP A 259 23.38 15.75 14.87
CA TRP A 259 22.47 15.11 13.93
C TRP A 259 21.96 16.14 12.91
N ARG A 260 21.66 15.68 11.69
CA ARG A 260 21.01 16.48 10.65
C ARG A 260 20.16 15.61 9.74
N TYR A 261 18.99 16.13 9.38
CA TYR A 261 18.12 15.52 8.39
C TYR A 261 17.76 16.56 7.33
N THR A 262 17.55 16.07 6.11
CA THR A 262 17.14 16.85 4.95
C THR A 262 15.94 16.15 4.33
N ASN A 263 14.87 16.85 4.00
CA ASN A 263 13.76 16.26 3.27
C ASN A 263 13.95 16.40 1.75
N ALA A 264 13.05 15.79 0.99
CA ALA A 264 12.81 16.13 -0.41
C ALA A 264 11.36 16.63 -0.50
N THR A 265 11.15 17.88 -0.87
CA THR A 265 9.82 18.50 -0.73
C THR A 265 8.76 17.87 -1.63
N ASP A 266 9.17 17.36 -2.80
CA ASP A 266 8.27 16.69 -3.73
C ASP A 266 7.71 15.38 -3.12
N ALA A 267 8.51 14.66 -2.35
CA ALA A 267 8.13 13.40 -1.70
C ALA A 267 7.08 13.60 -0.61
N ASP A 268 7.32 14.50 0.33
CA ASP A 268 6.32 14.83 1.37
C ASP A 268 5.04 15.39 0.72
N ALA A 269 5.17 16.21 -0.33
CA ALA A 269 4.01 16.69 -1.08
C ALA A 269 3.25 15.58 -1.81
N ARG A 270 3.95 14.60 -2.39
CA ARG A 270 3.34 13.43 -3.06
C ARG A 270 2.62 12.53 -2.05
N ALA A 271 3.15 12.37 -0.84
CA ALA A 271 2.44 11.69 0.25
C ALA A 271 1.11 12.39 0.59
N ILE A 272 1.10 13.73 0.61
CA ILE A 272 -0.12 14.52 0.83
C ILE A 272 -1.08 14.43 -0.37
N GLN A 273 -0.58 14.44 -1.60
CA GLN A 273 -1.36 14.20 -2.82
C GLN A 273 -2.04 12.83 -2.77
N ALA A 274 -1.32 11.77 -2.39
CA ALA A 274 -1.90 10.44 -2.20
C ALA A 274 -3.03 10.48 -1.16
N MET A 275 -2.83 11.14 -0.01
CA MET A 275 -3.87 11.26 1.02
C MET A 275 -5.06 12.12 0.60
N TYR A 276 -4.87 13.10 -0.28
CA TYR A 276 -5.97 13.81 -0.93
C TYR A 276 -6.83 12.83 -1.74
N TRP A 277 -6.21 12.04 -2.62
CA TRP A 277 -6.94 11.03 -3.39
C TRP A 277 -7.57 9.95 -2.51
N ALA A 278 -6.89 9.48 -1.46
CA ALA A 278 -7.48 8.55 -0.49
C ALA A 278 -8.80 9.09 0.05
N LYS A 279 -8.80 10.36 0.49
CA LYS A 279 -9.98 11.03 1.02
C LYS A 279 -11.08 11.13 -0.04
N GLU A 280 -10.76 11.59 -1.24
CA GLU A 280 -11.74 11.72 -2.33
C GLU A 280 -12.34 10.36 -2.75
N LEU A 281 -11.57 9.28 -2.59
CA LEU A 281 -11.97 7.90 -2.89
C LEU A 281 -12.63 7.18 -1.69
N GLY A 282 -12.94 7.90 -0.61
CA GLY A 282 -13.77 7.42 0.50
C GLY A 282 -13.04 7.12 1.81
N TYR A 283 -11.72 7.30 1.89
CA TYR A 283 -10.97 7.18 3.14
C TYR A 283 -11.30 8.33 4.11
N ASN A 284 -11.60 8.01 5.37
CA ASN A 284 -12.06 9.02 6.33
C ASN A 284 -11.45 8.89 7.74
N ASN A 285 -10.42 8.06 7.92
CA ASN A 285 -9.80 7.91 9.23
C ASN A 285 -8.99 9.17 9.58
N SER A 286 -9.53 9.94 10.52
CA SER A 286 -8.98 11.23 10.92
C SER A 286 -7.56 11.17 11.49
N VAL A 287 -7.10 10.02 11.99
CA VAL A 287 -5.73 9.87 12.53
C VAL A 287 -4.71 10.17 11.43
N TYR A 288 -4.77 9.44 10.32
CA TYR A 288 -3.81 9.58 9.22
C TYR A 288 -4.04 10.85 8.40
N LEU A 289 -5.30 11.28 8.24
CA LEU A 289 -5.58 12.59 7.60
C LEU A 289 -4.98 13.75 8.41
N ASN A 290 -4.98 13.67 9.75
CA ASN A 290 -4.33 14.68 10.60
C ASN A 290 -2.80 14.58 10.55
N LYS A 291 -2.23 13.38 10.37
CA LYS A 291 -0.80 13.21 10.11
C LYS A 291 -0.39 13.85 8.77
N ALA A 292 -1.17 13.68 7.71
CA ALA A 292 -0.94 14.37 6.44
C ALA A 292 -1.04 15.89 6.56
N LYS A 293 -2.03 16.40 7.31
CA LYS A 293 -2.11 17.84 7.65
C LYS A 293 -0.86 18.34 8.37
N LYS A 294 -0.36 17.57 9.35
CA LYS A 294 0.85 17.90 10.10
C LYS A 294 2.09 17.93 9.21
N MET A 295 2.24 16.94 8.34
CA MET A 295 3.30 16.92 7.33
C MET A 295 3.25 18.17 6.44
N GLY A 296 2.06 18.51 5.91
CA GLY A 296 1.86 19.73 5.12
C GLY A 296 2.13 21.03 5.88
N ASP A 297 1.95 21.04 7.19
CA ASP A 297 2.25 22.21 8.02
C ASP A 297 3.76 22.45 8.16
N TYR A 298 4.52 21.38 8.44
CA TYR A 298 5.99 21.43 8.50
C TYR A 298 6.62 21.63 7.12
N LEU A 299 5.98 21.14 6.05
CA LEU A 299 6.45 21.29 4.67
C LEU A 299 6.50 22.77 4.23
N ARG A 300 5.83 23.68 4.95
CA ARG A 300 5.97 25.13 4.74
C ARG A 300 7.41 25.63 4.90
N TYR A 301 8.30 24.92 5.60
CA TYR A 301 9.72 25.27 5.62
C TYR A 301 10.38 25.22 4.24
N GLY A 302 9.87 24.38 3.32
CA GLY A 302 10.30 24.35 1.92
C GLY A 302 9.95 25.63 1.14
N MET A 303 9.15 26.55 1.72
CA MET A 303 8.78 27.84 1.11
C MET A 303 9.74 28.99 1.40
N TYR A 304 10.74 28.78 2.26
CA TYR A 304 11.63 29.84 2.73
C TYR A 304 13.01 29.72 2.08
N ASP A 305 13.59 30.89 1.80
CA ASP A 305 15.00 31.01 1.45
C ASP A 305 15.90 30.27 2.45
N LYS A 306 17.02 29.72 1.97
CA LYS A 306 17.95 28.88 2.76
C LYS A 306 18.33 29.51 4.10
N TYR A 307 18.65 30.81 4.11
CA TYR A 307 19.03 31.52 5.32
C TYR A 307 18.02 32.61 5.71
N PHE A 308 16.75 32.41 5.33
CA PHE A 308 15.66 33.35 5.57
C PHE A 308 15.99 34.77 5.07
N GLN A 309 16.77 34.89 3.98
CA GLN A 309 17.01 36.18 3.34
C GLN A 309 15.75 36.64 2.63
N LYS A 310 15.52 37.95 2.63
CA LYS A 310 14.39 38.56 1.94
C LYS A 310 14.46 38.25 0.45
N ILE A 311 13.33 37.82 -0.12
CA ILE A 311 13.24 37.45 -1.54
C ILE A 311 13.60 38.66 -2.43
N GLY A 312 14.49 38.43 -3.41
CA GLY A 312 15.00 39.41 -4.37
C GLY A 312 16.02 40.42 -3.83
N SER A 313 16.29 40.42 -2.51
CA SER A 313 17.25 41.34 -1.90
C SER A 313 18.69 41.10 -2.36
N ALA A 314 19.01 39.88 -2.79
CA ALA A 314 20.33 39.49 -3.27
C ALA A 314 20.63 39.92 -4.72
N SER A 315 19.66 40.52 -5.44
CA SER A 315 19.80 40.83 -6.88
C SER A 315 21.04 41.66 -7.25
N ASN A 316 21.54 42.48 -6.32
CA ASN A 316 22.75 43.29 -6.47
C ASN A 316 23.97 42.76 -5.67
N GLY A 317 23.89 41.56 -5.10
CA GLY A 317 24.95 40.94 -4.30
C GLY A 317 24.96 41.32 -2.82
N THR A 318 23.94 42.04 -2.33
CA THR A 318 23.84 42.45 -0.92
C THR A 318 22.50 41.98 -0.32
N PRO A 319 22.37 40.69 0.03
CA PRO A 319 21.13 40.18 0.62
C PRO A 319 20.82 40.86 1.96
N THR A 320 19.55 40.95 2.29
CA THR A 320 19.07 41.46 3.57
C THR A 320 18.24 40.40 4.28
N ALA A 321 18.47 40.23 5.59
CA ALA A 321 17.71 39.32 6.43
C ALA A 321 16.20 39.61 6.37
N GLY A 322 15.39 38.55 6.18
CA GLY A 322 13.94 38.65 6.25
C GLY A 322 13.45 38.90 7.67
N THR A 323 12.31 39.58 7.78
CA THR A 323 11.70 39.94 9.07
C THR A 323 10.46 39.09 9.41
N GLY A 324 10.00 38.30 8.44
CA GLY A 324 8.95 37.30 8.58
C GLY A 324 8.73 36.57 7.25
N LYS A 325 7.53 36.65 6.70
CA LYS A 325 7.19 35.97 5.42
C LYS A 325 7.77 36.64 4.18
N ASP A 326 8.49 37.74 4.30
CA ASP A 326 9.23 38.38 3.19
C ASP A 326 10.47 37.57 2.76
N ALA A 327 10.84 36.53 3.50
CA ALA A 327 11.77 35.48 3.09
C ALA A 327 11.08 34.25 2.48
N SER A 328 9.74 34.22 2.40
CA SER A 328 9.00 33.13 1.76
C SER A 328 8.84 33.41 0.27
N HIS A 329 9.34 32.51 -0.57
CA HIS A 329 9.08 32.51 -2.01
C HIS A 329 7.78 31.78 -2.37
N TYR A 330 7.14 31.09 -1.42
CA TYR A 330 5.88 30.34 -1.63
C TYR A 330 5.95 29.29 -2.75
N LEU A 331 7.13 28.71 -2.96
CA LEU A 331 7.36 27.57 -3.84
C LEU A 331 7.87 26.42 -3.00
N MET A 332 7.83 25.20 -3.50
CA MET A 332 8.62 24.11 -2.94
C MET A 332 10.05 24.26 -3.46
N ALA A 333 10.97 24.74 -2.62
CA ALA A 333 12.40 24.66 -2.91
C ALA A 333 12.88 23.20 -2.85
N TRP A 334 14.09 22.90 -3.27
CA TRP A 334 14.58 21.50 -3.33
C TRP A 334 14.47 20.73 -2.02
N TYR A 335 14.73 21.43 -0.89
CA TYR A 335 14.73 20.83 0.44
C TYR A 335 14.45 21.88 1.52
N THR A 336 14.07 21.39 2.69
CA THR A 336 14.42 21.98 3.98
C THR A 336 15.31 21.01 4.75
N ALA A 337 16.21 21.54 5.57
CA ALA A 337 17.04 20.73 6.45
C ALA A 337 17.05 21.29 7.87
N TRP A 338 17.22 20.39 8.84
CA TRP A 338 17.27 20.73 10.25
C TRP A 338 18.28 19.83 10.98
N GLY A 339 18.88 20.35 12.04
CA GLY A 339 19.89 19.63 12.80
C GLY A 339 20.12 20.22 14.17
N GLY A 340 20.91 19.51 14.99
CA GLY A 340 21.20 19.91 16.36
C GLY A 340 22.34 19.12 16.97
N GLY A 341 22.73 19.52 18.17
CA GLY A 341 23.80 18.84 18.90
C GLY A 341 23.36 17.49 19.47
N LEU A 342 24.31 16.57 19.60
CA LEU A 342 24.14 15.32 20.34
C LEU A 342 24.74 15.43 21.75
N GLY A 343 24.23 14.62 22.67
CA GLY A 343 24.76 14.49 24.03
C GLY A 343 24.51 15.71 24.93
N GLN A 344 25.10 15.68 26.14
CA GLN A 344 24.84 16.69 27.19
C GLN A 344 25.38 18.09 26.85
N THR A 345 26.27 18.21 25.87
CA THR A 345 26.86 19.48 25.41
C THR A 345 26.17 20.03 24.15
N GLY A 346 25.18 19.32 23.60
CA GLY A 346 24.51 19.63 22.35
C GLY A 346 23.39 20.68 22.42
N ASN A 347 23.47 21.69 23.28
CA ASN A 347 22.36 22.63 23.54
C ASN A 347 22.16 23.69 22.43
N TRP A 348 21.95 23.25 21.19
CA TRP A 348 21.72 24.09 20.01
C TRP A 348 21.01 23.30 18.92
N ALA A 349 20.23 23.98 18.09
CA ALA A 349 19.62 23.42 16.89
C ALA A 349 19.44 24.50 15.82
N TRP A 350 19.33 24.07 14.56
CA TRP A 350 19.21 24.95 13.39
C TRP A 350 18.18 24.44 12.39
N ARG A 351 17.72 25.35 11.53
CA ARG A 351 16.85 25.07 10.37
C ARG A 351 17.28 25.94 9.19
N ILE A 352 17.21 25.36 8.00
CA ILE A 352 17.33 26.07 6.73
C ILE A 352 16.16 25.67 5.82
N GLY A 353 15.66 26.62 5.03
CA GLY A 353 14.88 26.29 3.84
C GLY A 353 15.82 25.96 2.68
N SER A 354 15.46 26.36 1.47
CA SER A 354 16.37 26.36 0.32
C SER A 354 16.07 27.53 -0.59
N SER A 355 17.12 28.12 -1.18
CA SER A 355 16.97 29.28 -2.07
C SER A 355 16.69 28.88 -3.51
N HIS A 356 16.77 27.58 -3.85
CA HIS A 356 16.69 27.04 -5.19
C HIS A 356 15.37 26.29 -5.37
N ALA A 357 14.52 26.76 -6.29
CA ALA A 357 13.24 26.14 -6.60
C ALA A 357 13.27 25.53 -8.00
N HIS A 358 13.04 24.23 -8.08
CA HIS A 358 12.95 23.47 -9.32
C HIS A 358 11.49 23.21 -9.68
N GLN A 359 11.10 23.36 -10.94
CA GLN A 359 9.71 23.19 -11.37
C GLN A 359 9.18 21.76 -11.10
N GLY A 360 10.03 20.74 -11.29
CA GLY A 360 9.68 19.33 -11.03
C GLY A 360 9.28 19.01 -9.59
N TYR A 361 9.61 19.89 -8.64
CA TYR A 361 9.35 19.70 -7.22
C TYR A 361 8.04 20.35 -6.76
N GLN A 362 7.39 21.17 -7.60
CA GLN A 362 6.12 21.77 -7.24
C GLN A 362 5.00 20.71 -7.28
N ASN A 363 4.05 20.83 -6.36
CA ASN A 363 2.90 19.92 -6.28
C ASN A 363 1.64 20.71 -5.99
N VAL A 364 0.95 21.08 -7.07
CA VAL A 364 -0.24 21.92 -7.03
C VAL A 364 -1.46 21.20 -6.45
N VAL A 365 -1.49 19.87 -6.50
CA VAL A 365 -2.55 19.05 -5.88
C VAL A 365 -2.41 19.06 -4.36
N ALA A 366 -1.20 18.85 -3.84
CA ALA A 366 -0.93 18.98 -2.41
C ALA A 366 -1.25 20.41 -1.92
N ALA A 367 -0.83 21.44 -2.67
CA ALA A 367 -1.14 22.83 -2.32
C ALA A 367 -2.65 23.10 -2.30
N TYR A 368 -3.43 22.55 -3.24
CA TYR A 368 -4.89 22.62 -3.22
C TYR A 368 -5.48 21.90 -2.00
N ALA A 369 -5.04 20.68 -1.71
CA ALA A 369 -5.51 19.88 -0.60
C ALA A 369 -5.31 20.57 0.77
N LEU A 370 -4.18 21.26 0.94
CA LEU A 370 -3.76 21.93 2.16
C LEU A 370 -4.31 23.37 2.31
N SER A 371 -4.92 23.93 1.26
CA SER A 371 -5.42 25.31 1.27
C SER A 371 -6.93 25.42 1.17
N ASN A 372 -7.56 24.54 0.40
CA ASN A 372 -8.97 24.61 0.10
C ASN A 372 -9.78 23.71 1.06
N PRO A 373 -10.84 24.22 1.71
CA PRO A 373 -11.73 23.38 2.52
C PRO A 373 -12.28 22.16 1.77
N SER A 374 -12.54 22.26 0.46
CA SER A 374 -12.95 21.13 -0.39
C SER A 374 -11.84 20.10 -0.56
N GLY A 375 -10.57 20.54 -0.55
CA GLY A 375 -9.40 19.65 -0.50
C GLY A 375 -9.35 18.83 0.79
N GLY A 376 -9.77 19.42 1.92
CA GLY A 376 -10.05 18.71 3.16
C GLY A 376 -8.83 18.37 4.04
N LEU A 377 -7.63 18.79 3.64
CA LEU A 377 -6.38 18.60 4.37
C LEU A 377 -5.77 19.92 4.86
N VAL A 378 -6.58 20.96 5.09
CA VAL A 378 -6.08 22.23 5.64
C VAL A 378 -5.47 22.01 7.03
N PRO A 379 -4.20 22.38 7.27
CA PRO A 379 -3.58 22.25 8.59
C PRO A 379 -4.20 23.19 9.62
N ASN A 380 -4.09 22.83 10.91
CA ASN A 380 -4.71 23.57 12.00
C ASN A 380 -3.95 24.84 12.39
N SER A 381 -2.69 24.99 11.96
CA SER A 381 -1.91 26.17 12.30
C SER A 381 -2.52 27.45 11.68
N PRO A 382 -2.62 28.56 12.45
CA PRO A 382 -3.37 29.76 12.07
C PRO A 382 -3.14 30.31 10.67
N THR A 383 -1.92 30.21 10.11
CA THR A 383 -1.61 30.79 8.81
C THR A 383 -1.37 29.77 7.70
N ALA A 384 -1.39 28.48 8.02
CA ALA A 384 -1.03 27.42 7.08
C ALA A 384 -1.92 27.38 5.83
N GLY A 385 -3.25 27.45 5.99
CA GLY A 385 -4.17 27.46 4.85
C GLY A 385 -3.94 28.63 3.89
N GLN A 386 -3.61 29.82 4.42
CA GLN A 386 -3.31 31.01 3.60
C GLN A 386 -1.95 30.90 2.91
N ASP A 387 -0.94 30.32 3.57
CA ASP A 387 0.36 30.08 2.95
C ASP A 387 0.24 29.09 1.79
N TRP A 388 -0.51 28.01 1.98
CA TRP A 388 -0.79 27.05 0.92
C TRP A 388 -1.67 27.62 -0.19
N THR A 389 -2.61 28.51 0.12
CA THR A 389 -3.39 29.25 -0.90
C THR A 389 -2.48 30.09 -1.78
N THR A 390 -1.52 30.79 -1.15
CA THR A 390 -0.54 31.61 -1.85
C THR A 390 0.42 30.74 -2.67
N SER A 391 0.85 29.61 -2.10
CA SER A 391 1.71 28.62 -2.75
C SER A 391 1.05 28.00 -3.98
N LEU A 392 -0.21 27.58 -3.90
CA LEU A 392 -0.95 27.04 -5.04
C LEU A 392 -0.92 28.00 -6.24
N LYS A 393 -1.30 29.27 -6.02
CA LYS A 393 -1.27 30.28 -7.08
C LYS A 393 0.16 30.50 -7.58
N ARG A 394 1.14 30.65 -6.67
CA ARG A 394 2.54 30.91 -7.02
C ARG A 394 3.15 29.79 -7.86
N GLN A 395 2.83 28.53 -7.57
CA GLN A 395 3.29 27.38 -8.34
C GLN A 395 2.72 27.39 -9.77
N LEU A 396 1.43 27.70 -9.94
CA LEU A 396 0.82 27.83 -11.27
C LEU A 396 1.39 28.99 -12.08
N GLU A 397 1.66 30.12 -11.43
CA GLU A 397 2.38 31.25 -12.03
C GLU A 397 3.80 30.84 -12.45
N PHE A 398 4.49 30.03 -11.63
CA PHE A 398 5.85 29.56 -11.90
C PHE A 398 5.91 28.64 -13.11
N TYR A 399 4.98 27.68 -13.21
CA TYR A 399 4.86 26.83 -14.40
C TYR A 399 4.54 27.63 -15.66
N THR A 400 3.60 28.58 -15.56
CA THR A 400 3.26 29.46 -16.70
C THR A 400 4.47 30.29 -17.12
N TRP A 401 5.21 30.83 -16.15
CA TRP A 401 6.42 31.61 -16.40
C TRP A 401 7.54 30.79 -17.08
N LEU A 402 7.70 29.51 -16.72
CA LEU A 402 8.76 28.64 -17.22
C LEU A 402 8.40 27.90 -18.50
N GLN A 403 7.16 27.98 -18.96
CA GLN A 403 6.75 27.31 -20.18
C GLN A 403 7.45 27.91 -21.40
N SER A 404 8.18 27.07 -22.13
CA SER A 404 8.90 27.42 -23.36
C SER A 404 7.98 27.83 -24.50
N ALA A 405 8.58 28.35 -25.57
CA ALA A 405 7.89 28.66 -26.82
C ALA A 405 7.17 27.42 -27.36
N GLU A 406 7.80 26.25 -27.33
CA GLU A 406 7.25 24.97 -27.78
C GLU A 406 6.18 24.42 -26.81
N GLY A 407 6.46 24.37 -25.50
CA GLY A 407 5.47 23.87 -24.51
C GLY A 407 6.05 23.17 -23.29
N ALA A 408 7.33 22.75 -23.34
CA ALA A 408 8.07 22.19 -22.21
C ALA A 408 8.28 23.21 -21.08
N ILE A 409 8.54 22.74 -19.86
CA ILE A 409 8.75 23.57 -18.66
C ILE A 409 10.24 23.65 -18.30
N ALA A 410 10.83 24.86 -18.34
CA ALA A 410 12.24 25.10 -18.03
C ALA A 410 12.56 24.99 -16.52
N GLY A 411 13.84 24.90 -16.14
CA GLY A 411 14.30 24.45 -14.82
C GLY A 411 13.65 25.11 -13.62
N GLY A 412 13.88 26.40 -13.40
CA GLY A 412 13.36 27.07 -12.21
C GLY A 412 13.97 28.43 -11.93
N ALA A 413 14.17 28.72 -10.63
CA ALA A 413 14.73 29.98 -10.18
C ALA A 413 15.42 29.87 -8.82
N THR A 414 16.30 30.83 -8.54
CA THR A 414 17.02 30.94 -7.27
C THR A 414 16.96 32.34 -6.67
N ASN A 415 16.85 32.41 -5.33
CA ASN A 415 17.09 33.64 -4.57
C ASN A 415 18.58 33.86 -4.26
N SER A 416 19.41 32.83 -4.36
CA SER A 416 20.84 32.83 -4.03
C SER A 416 21.67 32.41 -5.23
N TRP A 417 22.00 33.36 -6.09
CA TRP A 417 22.83 33.10 -7.27
C TRP A 417 24.22 32.59 -6.86
N ASP A 418 24.71 31.55 -7.55
CA ASP A 418 25.88 30.73 -7.19
C ASP A 418 25.83 30.20 -5.74
N GLY A 419 24.64 30.08 -5.15
CA GLY A 419 24.43 29.64 -3.76
C GLY A 419 25.15 30.48 -2.69
N SER A 420 25.55 31.70 -3.04
CA SER A 420 26.32 32.60 -2.21
C SER A 420 25.78 34.03 -2.21
N TYR A 421 24.54 34.23 -2.67
CA TYR A 421 23.87 35.52 -2.81
C TYR A 421 24.67 36.53 -3.65
N LYS A 422 25.37 36.06 -4.69
CA LYS A 422 26.03 36.97 -5.64
C LYS A 422 24.99 37.79 -6.40
N ALA A 423 25.45 38.92 -6.94
CA ALA A 423 24.63 39.74 -7.83
C ALA A 423 24.20 38.92 -9.05
N TYR A 424 22.95 39.11 -9.48
CA TYR A 424 22.44 38.42 -10.65
C TYR A 424 23.15 38.92 -11.90
N PRO A 425 23.40 38.05 -12.89
CA PRO A 425 23.91 38.49 -14.18
C PRO A 425 23.03 39.59 -14.80
N ALA A 426 23.65 40.55 -15.50
CA ALA A 426 22.91 41.61 -16.17
C ALA A 426 21.91 41.04 -17.18
N GLY A 427 20.64 41.46 -17.12
CA GLY A 427 19.59 40.98 -18.00
C GLY A 427 19.05 39.58 -17.66
N LYS A 428 19.41 39.02 -16.50
CA LYS A 428 18.82 37.76 -16.02
C LYS A 428 17.33 37.95 -15.73
N SER A 429 16.49 37.08 -16.29
CA SER A 429 15.04 37.12 -16.07
C SER A 429 14.69 36.77 -14.64
N THR A 430 13.61 37.35 -14.11
CA THR A 430 13.20 37.12 -12.72
C THR A 430 11.74 36.72 -12.55
N PHE A 431 11.47 35.99 -11.47
CA PHE A 431 10.14 35.60 -11.01
C PHE A 431 9.99 36.00 -9.54
N TYR A 432 9.15 37.00 -9.26
CA TYR A 432 9.00 37.56 -7.91
C TYR A 432 10.33 37.94 -7.23
N GLY A 433 11.35 38.31 -8.01
CA GLY A 433 12.68 38.66 -7.53
C GLY A 433 13.70 37.51 -7.51
N LEU A 434 13.29 36.26 -7.74
CA LEU A 434 14.22 35.13 -7.92
C LEU A 434 14.78 35.15 -9.35
N ALA A 435 16.06 34.84 -9.53
CA ALA A 435 16.72 34.76 -10.83
C ALA A 435 16.41 33.43 -11.52
N TYR A 436 16.10 33.44 -12.82
CA TYR A 436 15.91 32.23 -13.63
C TYR A 436 17.14 31.31 -13.59
N ASP A 437 16.91 30.02 -13.53
CA ASP A 437 17.94 28.99 -13.53
C ASP A 437 17.47 27.84 -14.43
N ASP A 438 18.27 27.44 -15.42
CA ASP A 438 17.92 26.36 -16.35
C ASP A 438 18.20 24.97 -15.76
N ALA A 439 19.07 24.89 -14.76
CA ALA A 439 19.42 23.66 -14.06
C ALA A 439 19.51 23.87 -12.53
N PRO A 440 18.40 24.23 -11.85
CA PRO A 440 18.43 24.47 -10.41
C PRO A 440 19.08 23.33 -9.63
N VAL A 441 19.93 23.68 -8.67
CA VAL A 441 20.62 22.79 -7.71
C VAL A 441 21.77 21.97 -8.29
N TYR A 442 21.54 21.18 -9.35
CA TYR A 442 22.53 20.20 -9.84
C TYR A 442 22.83 20.39 -11.33
N HIS A 443 24.12 20.34 -11.67
CA HIS A 443 24.68 20.56 -12.99
C HIS A 443 25.40 19.32 -13.55
N ASP A 444 25.53 18.24 -12.78
CA ASP A 444 26.11 16.96 -13.21
C ASP A 444 25.22 15.75 -12.86
N PRO A 445 24.27 15.40 -13.74
CA PRO A 445 23.87 16.13 -14.95
C PRO A 445 23.02 17.37 -14.62
N PRO A 446 22.79 18.30 -15.58
CA PRO A 446 21.87 19.41 -15.41
C PRO A 446 20.45 18.94 -15.05
N SER A 447 19.93 19.42 -13.92
CA SER A 447 18.77 18.83 -13.23
C SER A 447 17.48 18.79 -14.05
N ASN A 448 17.27 19.74 -14.97
CA ASN A 448 16.06 19.78 -15.82
C ASN A 448 16.27 19.24 -17.24
N ASN A 449 17.39 18.56 -17.51
CA ASN A 449 17.58 17.89 -18.80
C ASN A 449 16.77 16.60 -18.87
N TRP A 450 16.60 15.86 -17.78
CA TRP A 450 15.86 14.59 -17.81
C TRP A 450 14.35 14.83 -18.05
N PHE A 451 13.77 14.11 -19.00
CA PHE A 451 12.35 14.28 -19.37
C PHE A 451 11.39 13.80 -18.27
N GLY A 452 11.83 12.96 -17.31
CA GLY A 452 11.03 12.64 -16.13
C GLY A 452 10.68 13.88 -15.29
N MET A 453 11.57 14.90 -15.28
CA MET A 453 11.25 16.21 -14.70
C MET A 453 10.16 16.96 -15.47
N GLN A 454 9.71 16.51 -16.64
CA GLN A 454 8.52 17.04 -17.30
C GLN A 454 7.27 16.23 -16.92
N ALA A 455 7.34 14.90 -17.01
CA ALA A 455 6.20 14.01 -16.79
C ALA A 455 5.64 14.16 -15.36
N TRP A 456 6.49 14.09 -14.33
CA TRP A 456 6.06 14.18 -12.93
C TRP A 456 5.28 15.46 -12.57
N PRO A 457 5.79 16.68 -12.82
CA PRO A 457 5.05 17.88 -12.46
C PRO A 457 3.80 18.09 -13.32
N VAL A 458 3.84 17.75 -14.62
CA VAL A 458 2.69 17.98 -15.51
C VAL A 458 1.57 16.99 -15.25
N GLU A 459 1.88 15.78 -14.81
CA GLU A 459 0.89 14.85 -14.25
C GLU A 459 0.08 15.52 -13.13
N ARG A 460 0.75 16.14 -12.15
CA ARG A 460 0.08 16.88 -11.05
C ARG A 460 -0.73 18.09 -11.53
N ILE A 461 -0.28 18.78 -12.59
CA ILE A 461 -1.03 19.90 -13.19
C ILE A 461 -2.28 19.38 -13.92
N ALA A 462 -2.17 18.25 -14.62
CA ALA A 462 -3.29 17.57 -15.25
C ALA A 462 -4.33 17.11 -14.21
N GLU A 463 -3.87 16.54 -13.09
CA GLU A 463 -4.72 16.22 -11.95
C GLU A 463 -5.44 17.45 -11.44
N LEU A 464 -4.74 18.56 -11.18
CA LEU A 464 -5.38 19.78 -10.70
C LEU A 464 -6.39 20.36 -11.71
N TYR A 465 -6.07 20.34 -13.00
CA TYR A 465 -7.02 20.75 -14.04
C TYR A 465 -8.30 19.93 -13.97
N TYR A 466 -8.19 18.60 -13.86
CA TYR A 466 -9.33 17.71 -13.66
C TYR A 466 -10.08 17.99 -12.36
N ILE A 467 -9.38 18.18 -11.23
CA ILE A 467 -9.97 18.46 -9.91
C ILE A 467 -10.78 19.75 -9.95
N LEU A 468 -10.24 20.82 -10.53
CA LEU A 468 -10.94 22.11 -10.63
C LEU A 468 -12.16 22.00 -11.54
N ALA A 469 -12.00 21.42 -12.73
CA ALA A 469 -13.10 21.22 -13.68
C ALA A 469 -14.23 20.37 -13.08
N SER A 470 -13.89 19.26 -12.42
CA SER A 470 -14.86 18.34 -11.82
C SER A 470 -15.60 18.95 -10.62
N ASN A 471 -14.95 19.88 -9.91
CA ASN A 471 -15.58 20.67 -8.85
C ASN A 471 -16.34 21.90 -9.38
N GLY A 472 -16.45 22.07 -10.71
CA GLY A 472 -17.19 23.14 -11.36
C GLY A 472 -16.44 24.47 -11.47
N ASP A 473 -15.15 24.54 -11.08
CA ASP A 473 -14.31 25.70 -11.35
C ASP A 473 -13.74 25.63 -12.76
N THR A 474 -14.34 26.43 -13.65
CA THR A 474 -13.95 26.53 -15.07
C THR A 474 -13.53 27.94 -15.46
N SER A 475 -13.27 28.82 -14.48
CA SER A 475 -13.04 30.24 -14.78
C SER A 475 -12.03 30.95 -13.88
N SER A 476 -11.65 30.37 -12.74
CA SER A 476 -10.63 30.99 -11.88
C SER A 476 -9.29 31.14 -12.62
N GLU A 477 -8.47 32.10 -12.17
CA GLU A 477 -7.12 32.26 -12.72
C GLU A 477 -6.26 31.00 -12.53
N ASN A 478 -6.46 30.28 -11.42
CA ASN A 478 -5.80 28.99 -11.17
C ASN A 478 -6.21 27.94 -12.22
N PHE A 479 -7.52 27.84 -12.52
CA PHE A 479 -8.01 26.96 -13.58
C PHE A 479 -7.43 27.33 -14.95
N GLN A 480 -7.43 28.63 -15.29
CA GLN A 480 -6.91 29.10 -16.58
C GLN A 480 -5.41 28.80 -16.74
N MET A 481 -4.60 29.03 -15.71
CA MET A 481 -3.16 28.71 -15.73
C MET A 481 -2.93 27.19 -15.82
N ALA A 482 -3.61 26.39 -14.99
CA ALA A 482 -3.48 24.93 -15.02
C ALA A 482 -3.82 24.37 -16.39
N LYS A 483 -4.98 24.78 -16.95
CA LYS A 483 -5.42 24.41 -18.30
C LYS A 483 -4.42 24.84 -19.38
N GLN A 484 -3.96 26.10 -19.36
CA GLN A 484 -3.02 26.59 -20.38
C GLN A 484 -1.73 25.77 -20.38
N VAL A 485 -1.15 25.55 -19.19
CA VAL A 485 0.12 24.84 -19.06
C VAL A 485 -0.02 23.41 -19.55
N VAL A 486 -0.98 22.64 -19.01
CA VAL A 486 -1.15 21.23 -19.39
C VAL A 486 -1.52 21.08 -20.86
N GLN A 487 -2.42 21.92 -21.39
CA GLN A 487 -2.86 21.80 -22.78
C GLN A 487 -1.71 22.02 -23.74
N LYS A 488 -0.90 23.07 -23.53
CA LYS A 488 0.26 23.35 -24.40
C LYS A 488 1.36 22.30 -24.25
N TRP A 489 1.56 21.76 -23.05
CA TRP A 489 2.55 20.71 -22.83
C TRP A 489 2.15 19.38 -23.47
N ILE A 490 0.87 18.99 -23.40
CA ILE A 490 0.35 17.77 -24.03
C ILE A 490 0.46 17.89 -25.55
N ASP A 491 0.09 19.04 -26.12
CA ASP A 491 0.25 19.32 -27.56
C ASP A 491 1.70 19.12 -28.02
N TRP A 492 2.67 19.70 -27.30
CA TRP A 492 4.10 19.55 -27.60
C TRP A 492 4.64 18.13 -27.39
N SER A 493 4.33 17.50 -26.26
CA SER A 493 4.94 16.22 -25.88
C SER A 493 4.47 15.05 -26.76
N MET A 494 3.23 15.11 -27.26
CA MET A 494 2.68 14.11 -28.18
C MET A 494 3.45 14.03 -29.51
N ASP A 495 4.19 15.07 -29.89
CA ASP A 495 5.05 15.03 -31.08
C ASP A 495 6.26 14.09 -30.92
N TYR A 496 6.62 13.72 -29.68
CA TYR A 496 7.84 12.97 -29.38
C TYR A 496 7.62 11.65 -28.64
N VAL A 497 6.36 11.28 -28.39
CA VAL A 497 5.99 10.02 -27.72
C VAL A 497 5.27 9.10 -28.70
N PHE A 498 5.73 7.86 -28.78
CA PHE A 498 5.31 6.91 -29.80
C PHE A 498 4.88 5.59 -29.18
N ALA A 499 3.77 5.04 -29.69
CA ALA A 499 3.34 3.66 -29.49
C ALA A 499 3.29 2.96 -30.85
N ASP A 500 3.73 1.70 -30.90
CA ASP A 500 3.80 0.86 -32.12
C ASP A 500 4.65 1.44 -33.26
N GLN A 501 5.45 2.46 -32.97
CA GLN A 501 6.30 3.20 -33.89
C GLN A 501 7.61 3.53 -33.20
N ARG A 502 8.72 3.45 -33.94
CA ARG A 502 10.04 3.85 -33.48
C ARG A 502 10.46 5.16 -34.15
N PRO A 503 10.83 6.20 -33.40
CA PRO A 503 11.36 7.43 -33.98
C PRO A 503 12.74 7.20 -34.60
N VAL A 504 13.02 7.93 -35.68
CA VAL A 504 14.34 7.95 -36.31
C VAL A 504 15.21 9.02 -35.66
N THR A 505 16.43 8.63 -35.26
CA THR A 505 17.42 9.54 -34.66
C THR A 505 18.78 9.42 -35.33
N ASP A 506 19.63 10.42 -35.12
CA ASP A 506 21.06 10.31 -35.39
C ASP A 506 21.86 9.77 -34.18
N SER A 507 23.17 9.60 -34.35
CA SER A 507 24.07 9.07 -33.31
C SER A 507 24.30 10.01 -32.13
N GLU A 508 23.86 11.27 -32.21
CA GLU A 508 23.90 12.25 -31.11
C GLU A 508 22.55 12.35 -30.39
N GLY A 509 21.59 11.50 -30.79
CA GLY A 509 20.27 11.37 -30.18
C GLY A 509 19.28 12.45 -30.59
N TYR A 510 19.55 13.22 -31.65
CA TYR A 510 18.56 14.14 -32.21
C TYR A 510 17.52 13.37 -33.02
N TYR A 511 16.24 13.72 -32.84
CA TYR A 511 15.17 13.25 -33.73
C TYR A 511 15.36 13.82 -35.13
N LEU A 512 14.98 13.03 -36.13
CA LEU A 512 15.06 13.40 -37.55
C LEU A 512 13.67 13.55 -38.17
N ASP A 513 13.53 14.52 -39.08
CA ASP A 513 12.36 14.64 -39.95
C ASP A 513 12.40 13.62 -41.11
N SER A 514 11.35 13.59 -41.93
CA SER A 514 11.26 12.68 -43.09
C SER A 514 12.33 12.91 -44.18
N GLN A 515 13.04 14.04 -44.12
CA GLN A 515 14.13 14.41 -45.02
C GLN A 515 15.51 14.09 -44.41
N GLY A 516 15.58 13.63 -43.16
CA GLY A 516 16.80 13.33 -42.44
C GLY A 516 17.47 14.54 -41.79
N ASN A 517 16.79 15.68 -41.65
CA ASN A 517 17.31 16.83 -40.92
C ASN A 517 17.02 16.71 -39.42
N ARG A 518 17.91 17.25 -38.59
CA ARG A 518 17.68 17.35 -37.14
C ARG A 518 16.48 18.23 -36.83
N VAL A 519 15.61 17.74 -35.96
CA VAL A 519 14.58 18.53 -35.30
C VAL A 519 15.20 19.25 -34.10
N LEU A 520 15.18 20.57 -34.13
CA LEU A 520 15.82 21.44 -33.12
C LEU A 520 14.77 22.29 -32.37
N GLY A 521 13.68 21.64 -31.95
CA GLY A 521 12.50 22.30 -31.36
C GLY A 521 11.52 22.83 -32.43
N GLY A 522 10.70 23.81 -32.04
CA GLY A 522 9.62 24.35 -32.86
C GLY A 522 8.30 23.55 -32.80
N ASP A 523 7.26 24.11 -33.41
CA ASP A 523 5.90 23.55 -33.40
C ASP A 523 5.73 22.53 -34.53
N ASN A 524 5.06 21.39 -34.25
CA ASN A 524 4.72 20.34 -35.21
C ASN A 524 5.94 19.86 -36.05
N PRO A 525 6.96 19.29 -35.41
CA PRO A 525 8.24 18.95 -36.04
C PRO A 525 8.19 17.78 -37.04
N ALA A 526 7.07 17.05 -37.12
CA ALA A 526 6.87 15.91 -38.05
C ALA A 526 8.01 14.88 -38.03
N ILE A 527 8.25 14.29 -36.86
CA ILE A 527 9.28 13.28 -36.61
C ILE A 527 9.10 12.07 -37.55
N ALA A 528 10.18 11.64 -38.19
CA ALA A 528 10.18 10.41 -38.99
C ALA A 528 10.09 9.19 -38.07
N THR A 529 9.24 8.24 -38.46
CA THR A 529 9.08 6.97 -37.74
C THR A 529 9.22 5.77 -38.65
N VAL A 530 9.51 4.63 -38.05
CA VAL A 530 9.37 3.31 -38.67
C VAL A 530 8.38 2.47 -37.87
N SER A 531 7.61 1.63 -38.54
CA SER A 531 6.66 0.73 -37.88
C SER A 531 7.40 -0.20 -36.91
N ALA A 532 6.94 -0.25 -35.66
CA ALA A 532 7.55 -1.06 -34.61
C ALA A 532 6.46 -1.57 -33.63
N PRO A 533 5.59 -2.49 -34.05
CA PRO A 533 4.47 -2.97 -33.22
C PRO A 533 4.95 -3.56 -31.89
N GLY A 534 4.31 -3.15 -30.80
CA GLY A 534 4.65 -3.55 -29.42
C GLY A 534 5.74 -2.68 -28.76
N GLU A 535 6.36 -1.74 -29.47
CA GLU A 535 7.31 -0.80 -28.86
C GLU A 535 6.62 0.47 -28.39
N PHE A 536 7.14 1.05 -27.31
CA PHE A 536 6.88 2.44 -26.94
C PHE A 536 8.19 3.22 -26.88
N TRP A 537 8.14 4.51 -27.15
CA TRP A 537 9.29 5.41 -27.05
C TRP A 537 8.88 6.74 -26.44
N VAL A 538 9.60 7.16 -25.40
CA VAL A 538 9.45 8.46 -24.74
C VAL A 538 10.77 9.23 -24.82
N PRO A 539 10.76 10.57 -24.84
CA PRO A 539 11.99 11.34 -24.72
C PRO A 539 12.71 11.04 -23.41
N SER A 540 14.04 11.05 -23.41
CA SER A 540 14.84 10.90 -22.20
C SER A 540 15.50 12.21 -21.78
N ASN A 541 15.89 13.06 -22.73
CA ASN A 541 16.63 14.30 -22.43
C ASN A 541 16.13 15.52 -23.22
N LEU A 542 16.44 16.70 -22.65
CA LEU A 542 16.13 18.01 -23.17
C LEU A 542 17.39 18.88 -23.16
N GLU A 543 17.55 19.69 -24.20
CA GLU A 543 18.56 20.77 -24.25
C GLU A 543 17.85 22.13 -24.20
N TRP A 544 18.23 22.96 -23.24
CA TRP A 544 17.60 24.26 -22.99
C TRP A 544 18.44 25.40 -23.56
N SER A 545 17.77 26.44 -24.07
CA SER A 545 18.44 27.69 -24.43
C SER A 545 17.54 28.91 -24.26
N GLY A 546 18.18 30.05 -24.04
CA GLY A 546 17.48 31.33 -23.82
C GLY A 546 16.92 31.47 -22.41
N GLN A 547 15.90 32.33 -22.25
CA GLN A 547 15.29 32.63 -20.95
C GLN A 547 13.81 32.99 -21.13
N PRO A 548 12.96 32.74 -20.11
CA PRO A 548 11.61 33.30 -20.10
C PRO A 548 11.68 34.83 -20.00
N ALA A 549 10.59 35.54 -20.31
CA ALA A 549 10.49 36.96 -19.98
C ALA A 549 10.38 37.14 -18.45
N THR A 550 10.83 38.26 -17.88
CA THR A 550 10.57 38.56 -16.46
C THR A 550 9.07 38.53 -16.17
N TRP A 551 8.68 37.83 -15.11
CA TRP A 551 7.28 37.64 -14.75
C TRP A 551 6.62 38.95 -14.32
N ASN A 552 5.49 39.28 -14.96
CA ASN A 552 4.67 40.45 -14.66
C ASN A 552 3.18 40.10 -14.47
N GLY A 553 2.90 38.84 -14.09
CA GLY A 553 1.54 38.31 -13.93
C GLY A 553 1.00 37.66 -15.20
N PHE A 554 -0.03 36.84 -15.01
CA PHE A 554 -0.60 35.98 -16.04
C PHE A 554 -1.12 36.74 -17.27
N SER A 555 -1.80 37.87 -17.05
CA SER A 555 -2.34 38.72 -18.12
C SER A 555 -1.28 39.35 -19.04
N SER A 556 -0.02 39.38 -18.60
CA SER A 556 1.12 39.92 -19.36
C SER A 556 2.03 38.83 -19.93
N HIS A 557 1.69 37.55 -19.72
CA HIS A 557 2.47 36.44 -20.22
C HIS A 557 2.41 36.37 -21.76
N ASN A 558 3.58 36.33 -22.40
CA ASN A 558 3.71 36.44 -23.86
C ASN A 558 4.09 35.12 -24.56
N GLY A 559 4.06 33.99 -23.85
CA GLY A 559 4.43 32.68 -24.38
C GLY A 559 5.94 32.43 -24.50
N ASN A 560 6.79 33.30 -23.94
CA ASN A 560 8.24 33.16 -23.88
C ASN A 560 8.92 32.78 -25.21
N PRO A 561 8.81 33.62 -26.26
CA PRO A 561 9.33 33.28 -27.60
C PRO A 561 10.86 33.06 -27.66
N ASN A 562 11.59 33.50 -26.64
CA ASN A 562 13.06 33.37 -26.54
C ASN A 562 13.51 32.21 -25.65
N LEU A 563 12.60 31.46 -25.02
CA LEU A 563 12.91 30.27 -24.24
C LEU A 563 12.63 29.05 -25.10
N ARG A 564 13.67 28.30 -25.44
CA ARG A 564 13.61 27.21 -26.42
C ARG A 564 14.05 25.90 -25.80
N VAL A 565 13.47 24.81 -26.28
CA VAL A 565 13.84 23.45 -25.92
C VAL A 565 14.10 22.61 -27.17
N VAL A 566 15.12 21.75 -27.10
CA VAL A 566 15.33 20.67 -28.07
C VAL A 566 15.13 19.34 -27.35
N THR A 567 14.16 18.55 -27.82
CA THR A 567 13.87 17.21 -27.30
C THR A 567 14.79 16.19 -27.94
N LYS A 568 15.37 15.27 -27.15
CA LYS A 568 16.39 14.31 -27.60
C LYS A 568 16.31 12.96 -26.90
N ASN A 569 17.11 12.02 -27.39
CA ASN A 569 17.40 10.72 -26.78
C ASN A 569 16.11 9.93 -26.51
N PRO A 570 15.37 9.45 -27.52
CA PRO A 570 14.24 8.56 -27.29
C PRO A 570 14.73 7.32 -26.53
N GLY A 571 14.02 6.98 -25.47
CA GLY A 571 14.27 5.82 -24.62
C GLY A 571 12.97 5.11 -24.28
N GLN A 572 13.08 4.10 -23.43
CA GLN A 572 11.95 3.25 -23.02
C GLN A 572 11.82 3.18 -21.50
N ASP A 573 12.04 4.31 -20.82
CA ASP A 573 11.88 4.42 -19.37
C ASP A 573 10.41 4.20 -18.99
N ALA A 574 10.14 3.05 -18.36
CA ALA A 574 8.79 2.65 -17.96
C ALA A 574 8.22 3.53 -16.85
N GLY A 575 9.06 4.08 -15.95
CA GLY A 575 8.57 4.97 -14.91
C GLY A 575 8.09 6.30 -15.46
N VAL A 576 8.89 6.91 -16.34
CA VAL A 576 8.51 8.12 -17.08
C VAL A 576 7.27 7.88 -17.91
N LEU A 577 7.15 6.71 -18.56
CA LEU A 577 5.95 6.33 -19.30
C LEU A 577 4.71 6.30 -18.40
N GLY A 578 4.78 5.66 -17.23
CA GLY A 578 3.65 5.57 -16.31
C GLY A 578 3.18 6.93 -15.79
N SER A 579 4.11 7.86 -15.54
CA SER A 579 3.76 9.26 -15.22
C SER A 579 3.15 10.00 -16.43
N TYR A 580 3.74 9.84 -17.61
CA TYR A 580 3.24 10.45 -18.86
C TYR A 580 1.80 10.02 -19.19
N VAL A 581 1.52 8.72 -19.06
CA VAL A 581 0.17 8.16 -19.27
C VAL A 581 -0.84 8.77 -18.29
N LYS A 582 -0.48 8.96 -17.01
CA LYS A 582 -1.36 9.63 -16.05
C LYS A 582 -1.62 11.08 -16.45
N ALA A 583 -0.60 11.82 -16.90
CA ALA A 583 -0.78 13.18 -17.40
C ALA A 583 -1.78 13.25 -18.57
N LEU A 584 -1.65 12.36 -19.57
CA LEU A 584 -2.60 12.25 -20.69
C LEU A 584 -4.02 11.90 -20.21
N THR A 585 -4.12 10.94 -19.29
CA THR A 585 -5.39 10.42 -18.77
C THR A 585 -6.15 11.50 -18.00
N PHE A 586 -5.50 12.16 -17.03
CA PHE A 586 -6.11 13.24 -16.27
C PHE A 586 -6.42 14.46 -17.14
N PHE A 587 -5.58 14.77 -18.13
CA PHE A 587 -5.89 15.82 -19.09
C PHE A 587 -7.16 15.50 -19.88
N ALA A 588 -7.25 14.30 -20.47
CA ALA A 588 -8.44 13.87 -21.20
C ALA A 588 -9.70 13.94 -20.32
N ALA A 589 -9.64 13.38 -19.11
CA ALA A 589 -10.72 13.44 -18.13
C ALA A 589 -11.09 14.88 -17.76
N GLY A 590 -10.11 15.76 -17.59
CA GLY A 590 -10.31 17.18 -17.30
C GLY A 590 -11.05 17.91 -18.43
N THR A 591 -10.70 17.64 -19.69
CA THR A 591 -11.42 18.24 -20.84
C THR A 591 -12.89 17.80 -20.90
N LYS A 592 -13.17 16.56 -20.53
CA LYS A 592 -14.53 16.02 -20.44
C LYS A 592 -15.29 16.59 -19.26
N ALA A 593 -14.65 16.74 -18.10
CA ALA A 593 -15.25 17.38 -16.93
C ALA A 593 -15.60 18.85 -17.23
N GLU A 594 -14.75 19.57 -17.96
CA GLU A 594 -14.98 20.96 -18.34
C GLU A 594 -16.12 21.11 -19.36
N THR A 595 -16.14 20.29 -20.41
CA THR A 595 -16.99 20.55 -21.59
C THR A 595 -18.14 19.55 -21.78
N GLY A 596 -18.20 18.50 -20.96
CA GLY A 596 -19.14 17.39 -21.08
C GLY A 596 -18.72 16.28 -22.07
N SER A 597 -17.66 16.50 -22.86
CA SER A 597 -17.10 15.52 -23.82
C SER A 597 -15.60 15.70 -23.98
N TYR A 598 -14.88 14.72 -24.50
CA TYR A 598 -13.47 14.95 -24.85
C TYR A 598 -13.34 16.03 -25.92
N THR A 599 -12.40 16.96 -25.73
CA THR A 599 -11.96 17.85 -26.82
C THR A 599 -11.17 17.06 -27.86
N ALA A 600 -10.82 17.65 -29.00
CA ALA A 600 -10.00 16.98 -30.01
C ALA A 600 -8.66 16.49 -29.43
N LEU A 601 -7.92 17.37 -28.75
CA LEU A 601 -6.66 17.02 -28.10
C LEU A 601 -6.89 16.05 -26.92
N GLY A 602 -7.98 16.22 -26.15
CA GLY A 602 -8.34 15.29 -25.07
C GLY A 602 -8.60 13.86 -25.59
N SER A 603 -9.24 13.73 -26.75
CA SER A 603 -9.47 12.43 -27.39
C SER A 603 -8.19 11.81 -27.94
N GLN A 604 -7.26 12.63 -28.45
CA GLN A 604 -5.95 12.15 -28.89
C GLN A 604 -5.11 11.68 -27.70
N ALA A 605 -5.14 12.43 -26.60
CA ALA A 605 -4.43 12.07 -25.37
C ALA A 605 -4.95 10.75 -24.78
N GLU A 606 -6.27 10.56 -24.74
CA GLU A 606 -6.89 9.29 -24.29
C GLU A 606 -6.46 8.09 -25.16
N GLN A 607 -6.50 8.24 -26.49
CA GLN A 607 -6.10 7.17 -27.41
C GLN A 607 -4.61 6.84 -27.30
N LEU A 608 -3.74 7.86 -27.18
CA LEU A 608 -2.31 7.66 -27.00
C LEU A 608 -2.03 6.99 -25.65
N ALA A 609 -2.68 7.42 -24.57
CA ALA A 609 -2.56 6.79 -23.25
C ALA A 609 -2.89 5.30 -23.31
N LYS A 610 -3.99 4.94 -23.99
CA LYS A 610 -4.37 3.53 -24.20
C LYS A 610 -3.32 2.74 -24.96
N ALA A 611 -2.86 3.26 -26.10
CA ALA A 611 -1.88 2.59 -26.95
C ALA A 611 -0.55 2.37 -26.21
N LEU A 612 -0.12 3.35 -25.42
CA LEU A 612 1.08 3.23 -24.58
C LEU A 612 0.92 2.18 -23.47
N LEU A 613 -0.22 2.14 -22.78
CA LEU A 613 -0.51 1.10 -21.79
C LEU A 613 -0.50 -0.30 -22.43
N ASP A 614 -1.07 -0.45 -23.62
CA ASP A 614 -1.10 -1.73 -24.32
C ASP A 614 0.29 -2.19 -24.77
N ALA A 615 1.12 -1.28 -25.31
CA ALA A 615 2.50 -1.56 -25.64
C ALA A 615 3.32 -1.90 -24.39
N ALA A 616 3.19 -1.12 -23.31
CA ALA A 616 3.91 -1.30 -22.06
C ALA A 616 3.65 -2.66 -21.40
N TRP A 617 2.42 -3.18 -21.51
CA TRP A 617 2.10 -4.49 -20.94
C TRP A 617 2.94 -5.63 -21.52
N GLY A 618 3.39 -5.51 -22.77
CA GLY A 618 4.29 -6.47 -23.41
C GLY A 618 5.67 -6.59 -22.73
N TYR A 619 6.02 -5.62 -21.88
CA TYR A 619 7.27 -5.57 -21.13
C TYR A 619 7.13 -6.04 -19.67
N ASN A 620 5.98 -6.59 -19.29
CA ASN A 620 5.81 -7.21 -17.97
C ASN A 620 6.51 -8.59 -17.94
N ASP A 621 7.58 -8.71 -17.17
CA ASP A 621 8.40 -9.92 -17.07
C ASP A 621 7.95 -10.90 -15.97
N GLY A 622 6.86 -10.57 -15.27
CA GLY A 622 6.36 -11.32 -14.11
C GLY A 622 6.76 -10.71 -12.76
N ILE A 623 7.74 -9.81 -12.73
CA ILE A 623 8.20 -9.05 -11.56
C ILE A 623 7.78 -7.57 -11.70
N GLY A 624 7.85 -7.02 -12.91
CA GLY A 624 7.43 -5.65 -13.21
C GLY A 624 7.47 -5.36 -14.70
N ILE A 625 7.11 -4.13 -15.08
CA ILE A 625 7.24 -3.62 -16.44
C ILE A 625 8.60 -2.93 -16.57
N THR A 626 9.51 -3.47 -17.36
CA THR A 626 10.88 -2.96 -17.46
C THR A 626 11.47 -3.19 -18.84
N THR A 627 12.52 -2.43 -19.17
CA THR A 627 13.24 -2.49 -20.43
C THR A 627 14.75 -2.58 -20.16
N VAL A 628 15.53 -2.92 -21.20
CA VAL A 628 16.99 -2.89 -21.10
C VAL A 628 17.46 -1.44 -21.25
N GLU A 629 18.25 -0.97 -20.29
CA GLU A 629 18.84 0.36 -20.31
C GLU A 629 20.38 0.29 -20.38
N PRO A 630 21.01 0.96 -21.37
CA PRO A 630 22.45 1.14 -21.38
C PRO A 630 22.87 2.20 -20.36
N ARG A 631 23.88 1.89 -19.54
CA ARG A 631 24.43 2.77 -18.50
C ARG A 631 25.80 3.28 -18.89
N GLU A 632 25.81 4.21 -19.86
CA GLU A 632 27.05 4.84 -20.33
C GLU A 632 27.82 5.55 -19.21
N ASP A 633 27.12 6.00 -18.18
CA ASP A 633 27.63 6.68 -16.98
C ASP A 633 28.43 5.76 -16.04
N TYR A 634 28.30 4.43 -16.14
CA TYR A 634 28.90 3.50 -15.17
C TYR A 634 30.43 3.38 -15.23
N TYR A 635 31.10 4.09 -16.15
CA TYR A 635 32.55 4.27 -16.06
C TYR A 635 32.94 5.04 -14.78
N ARG A 636 32.01 5.80 -14.19
CA ARG A 636 32.20 6.60 -12.98
C ARG A 636 32.36 5.77 -11.70
N PHE A 637 31.95 4.49 -11.69
CA PHE A 637 32.33 3.55 -10.62
C PHE A 637 33.86 3.42 -10.45
N PHE A 638 34.61 3.60 -11.54
CA PHE A 638 36.07 3.42 -11.59
C PHE A 638 36.84 4.75 -11.61
N THR A 639 36.16 5.85 -11.92
CA THR A 639 36.77 7.17 -12.06
C THR A 639 37.17 7.71 -10.70
N LYS A 640 38.37 8.29 -10.60
CA LYS A 640 38.82 8.98 -9.39
C LYS A 640 38.36 10.43 -9.43
N GLU A 641 37.21 10.70 -8.81
CA GLU A 641 36.57 12.02 -8.80
C GLU A 641 35.94 12.40 -7.45
N ILE A 642 35.93 11.50 -6.45
CA ILE A 642 35.44 11.84 -5.10
C ILE A 642 36.51 12.64 -4.35
N TYR A 643 36.28 13.94 -4.20
CA TYR A 643 37.22 14.86 -3.55
C TYR A 643 37.33 14.66 -2.04
N PHE A 644 38.56 14.71 -1.54
CA PHE A 644 38.90 14.83 -0.12
C PHE A 644 39.94 15.96 0.09
N PRO A 645 39.73 16.88 1.04
CA PRO A 645 40.69 17.96 1.33
C PRO A 645 42.06 17.43 1.78
N ASN A 646 43.12 18.16 1.45
CA ASN A 646 44.46 17.80 1.88
C ASN A 646 44.57 17.66 3.42
N GLY A 647 45.21 16.58 3.88
CA GLY A 647 45.38 16.27 5.29
C GLY A 647 44.15 15.70 5.99
N TRP A 648 43.04 15.48 5.27
CA TRP A 648 41.88 14.79 5.81
C TRP A 648 42.07 13.27 5.69
N THR A 649 41.87 12.54 6.80
CA THR A 649 41.78 11.09 6.79
C THR A 649 40.79 10.62 7.86
N GLY A 650 40.00 9.59 7.54
CA GLY A 650 38.95 9.09 8.42
C GLY A 650 38.57 7.64 8.16
N LEU A 651 37.73 7.09 9.04
CA LEU A 651 37.19 5.73 8.95
C LEU A 651 35.81 5.76 8.28
N PHE A 652 35.61 4.99 7.20
CA PHE A 652 34.28 4.81 6.61
C PHE A 652 33.47 3.75 7.36
N GLY A 653 32.15 3.74 7.17
CA GLY A 653 31.25 2.77 7.80
C GLY A 653 31.60 1.31 7.46
N GLN A 654 32.10 1.04 6.25
CA GLN A 654 32.53 -0.29 5.82
C GLN A 654 33.93 -0.68 6.36
N GLY A 655 34.53 0.14 7.21
CA GLY A 655 35.78 -0.15 7.92
C GLY A 655 37.06 0.25 7.18
N ASN A 656 36.97 0.71 5.93
CA ASN A 656 38.10 1.22 5.16
C ASN A 656 38.51 2.65 5.56
N THR A 657 39.79 2.97 5.37
CA THR A 657 40.30 4.34 5.55
C THR A 657 40.02 5.18 4.32
N LEU A 658 39.52 6.39 4.52
CA LEU A 658 39.30 7.41 3.50
C LEU A 658 40.36 8.53 3.60
N PRO A 659 40.77 9.13 2.47
CA PRO A 659 40.51 8.67 1.09
C PRO A 659 41.26 7.39 0.70
N GLY A 660 42.12 6.87 1.59
CA GLY A 660 42.97 5.71 1.31
C GLY A 660 44.23 6.07 0.52
N SER A 661 44.94 5.05 0.04
CA SER A 661 46.20 5.22 -0.73
C SER A 661 45.98 5.26 -2.25
N SER A 662 44.84 4.79 -2.75
CA SER A 662 44.49 4.80 -4.17
C SER A 662 43.84 6.13 -4.53
N THR A 663 44.65 7.18 -4.71
CA THR A 663 44.16 8.51 -5.04
C THR A 663 44.98 9.19 -6.14
N VAL A 664 44.41 10.24 -6.73
CA VAL A 664 45.13 11.18 -7.60
C VAL A 664 44.98 12.59 -7.05
N PRO A 665 45.93 13.52 -7.30
CA PRO A 665 45.75 14.92 -6.92
C PRO A 665 44.46 15.51 -7.49
N SER A 666 43.81 16.39 -6.74
CA SER A 666 42.65 17.14 -7.22
C SER A 666 43.03 18.08 -8.38
N ASP A 667 42.08 18.42 -9.25
CA ASP A 667 42.30 19.37 -10.34
C ASP A 667 42.40 20.81 -9.78
N PRO A 668 43.55 21.49 -9.90
CA PRO A 668 43.69 22.86 -9.44
C PRO A 668 42.70 23.84 -10.09
N ALA A 669 42.18 23.54 -11.29
CA ALA A 669 41.18 24.37 -11.97
C ALA A 669 39.83 24.39 -11.24
N LYS A 670 39.52 23.36 -10.45
CA LYS A 670 38.31 23.31 -9.60
C LYS A 670 38.47 24.08 -8.28
N GLY A 671 39.67 24.63 -8.00
CA GLY A 671 39.91 25.56 -6.89
C GLY A 671 40.17 24.91 -5.52
N GLY A 672 40.27 23.59 -5.45
CA GLY A 672 40.66 22.85 -4.26
C GLY A 672 42.13 22.45 -4.21
N ASN A 673 42.55 21.92 -3.06
CA ASN A 673 43.86 21.31 -2.87
C ASN A 673 43.69 20.07 -2.01
N GLY A 674 43.60 18.92 -2.67
CA GLY A 674 43.32 17.64 -2.04
C GLY A 674 43.57 16.50 -3.02
N VAL A 675 42.77 15.46 -2.89
CA VAL A 675 42.89 14.25 -3.72
C VAL A 675 41.52 13.75 -4.14
N TYR A 676 41.46 13.01 -5.24
CA TYR A 676 40.30 12.24 -5.66
C TYR A 676 40.50 10.74 -5.41
N ALA A 677 39.49 10.13 -4.78
CA ALA A 677 39.31 8.68 -4.71
C ALA A 677 38.23 8.24 -5.71
N SER A 678 38.15 6.94 -6.03
CA SER A 678 37.04 6.42 -6.83
C SER A 678 35.85 6.02 -5.97
N TYR A 679 34.68 5.86 -6.60
CA TYR A 679 33.50 5.28 -5.96
C TYR A 679 33.83 3.99 -5.22
N THR A 680 34.59 3.08 -5.85
CA THR A 680 34.94 1.77 -5.26
C THR A 680 36.03 1.85 -4.19
N ASP A 681 36.83 2.91 -4.18
CA ASP A 681 37.80 3.17 -3.10
C ASP A 681 37.06 3.60 -1.82
N VAL A 682 35.96 4.36 -1.96
CA VAL A 682 35.10 4.77 -0.83
C VAL A 682 34.21 3.63 -0.38
N ARG A 683 33.59 2.88 -1.31
CA ARG A 683 32.58 1.85 -1.05
C ARG A 683 33.06 0.44 -1.47
N PRO A 684 34.07 -0.14 -0.81
CA PRO A 684 34.67 -1.41 -1.26
C PRO A 684 33.70 -2.60 -1.27
N ALA A 685 32.63 -2.58 -0.46
CA ALA A 685 31.66 -3.68 -0.42
C ALA A 685 30.88 -3.86 -1.75
N ILE A 686 30.83 -2.85 -2.62
CA ILE A 686 30.17 -2.96 -3.94
C ILE A 686 30.80 -4.04 -4.82
N LYS A 687 32.07 -4.39 -4.56
CA LYS A 687 32.77 -5.46 -5.27
C LYS A 687 32.22 -6.86 -4.97
N ASN A 688 31.42 -7.00 -3.91
CA ASN A 688 30.74 -8.24 -3.55
C ASN A 688 29.38 -8.38 -4.23
N ASP A 689 28.92 -7.35 -4.97
CA ASP A 689 27.66 -7.39 -5.70
C ASP A 689 27.69 -8.46 -6.80
N LEU A 690 26.56 -9.14 -7.01
CA LEU A 690 26.44 -10.21 -8.00
C LEU A 690 26.70 -9.73 -9.43
N GLN A 691 26.43 -8.45 -9.74
CA GLN A 691 26.66 -7.85 -11.05
C GLN A 691 28.02 -7.16 -11.18
N TRP A 692 28.82 -7.09 -10.10
CA TRP A 692 30.10 -6.40 -10.12
C TRP A 692 31.06 -6.97 -11.17
N GLN A 693 31.19 -8.29 -11.25
CA GLN A 693 32.10 -8.94 -12.19
C GLN A 693 31.72 -8.66 -13.66
N TYR A 694 30.42 -8.55 -13.95
CA TYR A 694 29.93 -8.17 -15.27
C TYR A 694 30.33 -6.74 -15.61
N LEU A 695 30.07 -5.79 -14.71
CA LEU A 695 30.42 -4.38 -14.90
C LEU A 695 31.94 -4.18 -15.05
N GLU A 696 32.74 -4.80 -14.18
CA GLU A 696 34.20 -4.70 -14.23
C GLU A 696 34.76 -5.29 -15.54
N ASN A 697 34.24 -6.43 -16.01
CA ASN A 697 34.63 -6.99 -17.29
C ASN A 697 34.23 -6.07 -18.46
N LYS A 698 33.01 -5.52 -18.45
CA LYS A 698 32.57 -4.55 -19.46
C LYS A 698 33.49 -3.34 -19.49
N TYR A 699 33.78 -2.74 -18.34
CA TYR A 699 34.70 -1.60 -18.24
C TYR A 699 36.06 -1.94 -18.86
N ASN A 700 36.68 -3.06 -18.48
CA ASN A 700 38.00 -3.45 -18.99
C ASN A 700 38.04 -3.78 -20.49
N THR A 701 36.92 -4.17 -21.09
CA THR A 701 36.88 -4.65 -22.49
C THR A 701 36.24 -3.67 -23.47
N SER A 702 35.53 -2.66 -22.97
CA SER A 702 34.75 -1.73 -23.79
C SER A 702 35.01 -0.26 -23.49
N TRP A 703 35.37 0.12 -22.26
CA TRP A 703 35.66 1.53 -21.96
C TRP A 703 37.04 1.93 -22.49
N ASP A 704 37.08 2.93 -23.39
CA ASP A 704 38.32 3.57 -23.82
C ASP A 704 38.57 4.83 -22.98
N PRO A 705 39.58 4.84 -22.08
CA PRO A 705 39.86 5.99 -21.23
C PRO A 705 40.46 7.20 -21.99
N GLN A 706 40.93 7.02 -23.23
CA GLN A 706 41.43 8.14 -24.05
C GLN A 706 40.29 8.89 -24.73
N THR A 707 39.35 8.16 -25.32
CA THR A 707 38.20 8.78 -26.01
C THR A 707 37.02 9.04 -25.08
N LYS A 708 37.03 8.46 -23.87
CA LYS A 708 35.93 8.47 -22.91
C LYS A 708 34.63 7.93 -23.51
N LYS A 709 34.72 6.80 -24.21
CA LYS A 709 33.58 6.15 -24.87
C LYS A 709 33.64 4.65 -24.67
N TRP A 710 32.46 4.02 -24.66
CA TRP A 710 32.31 2.57 -24.74
C TRP A 710 32.41 2.12 -26.20
N THR A 711 33.52 1.50 -26.60
CA THR A 711 33.79 1.12 -27.99
C THR A 711 33.15 -0.20 -28.39
N ASN A 712 32.80 -1.05 -27.43
CA ASN A 712 32.18 -2.38 -27.62
C ASN A 712 30.84 -2.50 -26.85
N GLY A 713 30.06 -1.41 -26.84
CA GLY A 713 28.79 -1.29 -26.13
C GLY A 713 28.93 -0.96 -24.64
N ALA A 714 28.03 -0.15 -24.13
CA ALA A 714 27.90 0.20 -22.71
C ALA A 714 27.48 -1.03 -21.87
N PRO A 715 27.61 -0.99 -20.53
CA PRO A 715 27.00 -2.00 -19.69
C PRO A 715 25.47 -1.79 -19.69
N GLU A 716 24.73 -2.88 -19.92
CA GLU A 716 23.27 -2.89 -19.98
C GLU A 716 22.69 -3.56 -18.74
N PHE A 717 21.59 -3.00 -18.24
CA PHE A 717 20.86 -3.51 -17.07
C PHE A 717 19.35 -3.49 -17.33
N THR A 718 18.62 -4.27 -16.55
CA THR A 718 17.16 -4.27 -16.49
C THR A 718 16.78 -4.06 -15.04
N TYR A 719 16.22 -2.90 -14.72
CA TYR A 719 15.95 -2.51 -13.34
C TYR A 719 14.47 -2.55 -13.00
N HIS A 720 14.20 -2.94 -11.75
CA HIS A 720 12.89 -2.92 -11.14
C HIS A 720 12.85 -1.86 -10.04
N ARG A 721 12.90 -0.59 -10.45
CA ARG A 721 12.79 0.56 -9.56
C ARG A 721 11.39 0.64 -8.96
N PHE A 722 11.28 0.73 -7.64
CA PHE A 722 10.00 0.70 -6.95
C PHE A 722 9.06 1.82 -7.43
N TRP A 723 9.55 3.06 -7.51
CA TRP A 723 8.76 4.20 -7.97
C TRP A 723 8.25 4.00 -9.40
N SER A 724 9.08 3.48 -10.32
CA SER A 724 8.70 3.27 -11.72
C SER A 724 7.58 2.24 -11.86
N GLN A 725 7.64 1.18 -11.07
CA GLN A 725 6.61 0.14 -11.06
C GLN A 725 5.30 0.65 -10.47
N VAL A 726 5.36 1.49 -9.43
CA VAL A 726 4.17 2.18 -8.92
C VAL A 726 3.61 3.15 -9.95
N ASP A 727 4.45 3.93 -10.64
CA ASP A 727 4.01 4.84 -11.70
C ASP A 727 3.26 4.10 -12.81
N MET A 728 3.76 2.94 -13.24
CA MET A 728 3.07 2.07 -14.20
C MET A 728 1.78 1.46 -13.64
N ALA A 729 1.79 0.92 -12.42
CA ALA A 729 0.60 0.34 -11.80
C ALA A 729 -0.52 1.38 -11.66
N THR A 730 -0.18 2.56 -11.14
CA THR A 730 -1.11 3.69 -10.98
C THR A 730 -1.61 4.21 -12.34
N ALA A 731 -0.80 4.16 -13.40
CA ALA A 731 -1.26 4.53 -14.74
C ALA A 731 -2.43 3.66 -15.23
N TYR A 732 -2.36 2.33 -15.04
CA TYR A 732 -3.48 1.45 -15.35
C TYR A 732 -4.70 1.75 -14.47
N ALA A 733 -4.49 1.91 -13.16
CA ALA A 733 -5.56 2.20 -12.22
C ALA A 733 -6.29 3.52 -12.54
N GLU A 734 -5.56 4.57 -12.90
CA GLU A 734 -6.16 5.88 -13.18
C GLU A 734 -6.83 5.92 -14.56
N TYR A 735 -6.27 5.23 -15.56
CA TYR A 735 -6.95 5.05 -16.84
C TYR A 735 -8.29 4.35 -16.65
N ASP A 736 -8.31 3.27 -15.86
CA ASP A 736 -9.55 2.58 -15.54
C ASP A 736 -10.55 3.50 -14.84
N ARG A 737 -10.13 4.11 -13.72
CA ARG A 737 -10.99 4.92 -12.87
C ARG A 737 -11.58 6.14 -13.60
N LEU A 738 -10.85 6.76 -14.52
CA LEU A 738 -11.24 8.03 -15.14
C LEU A 738 -11.85 7.86 -16.54
N ILE A 739 -11.42 6.85 -17.29
CA ILE A 739 -11.82 6.64 -18.69
C ILE A 739 -12.80 5.46 -18.79
N ASN A 740 -12.48 4.31 -18.20
CA ASN A 740 -13.27 3.08 -18.31
C ASN A 740 -14.48 3.02 -17.37
N SER A 741 -14.45 3.68 -16.21
CA SER A 741 -15.50 3.58 -15.17
C SER A 741 -16.91 4.04 -15.58
N ASN A 742 -17.06 4.62 -16.78
CA ASN A 742 -18.35 4.93 -17.44
C ASN A 742 -18.65 4.07 -18.69
N GLN A 743 -17.76 3.16 -19.03
CA GLN A 743 -17.84 2.20 -20.13
C GLN A 743 -17.94 0.80 -19.53
N GLY A 744 -19.14 0.42 -19.08
CA GLY A 744 -19.44 -1.00 -18.87
C GLY A 744 -19.24 -1.75 -20.19
N GLY A 745 -18.06 -2.33 -20.38
CA GLY A 745 -17.66 -3.07 -21.58
C GLY A 745 -16.91 -4.34 -21.20
N PRO A 746 -17.06 -5.44 -21.97
CA PRO A 746 -16.80 -6.79 -21.49
C PRO A 746 -15.30 -7.11 -21.44
N VAL A 747 -14.80 -7.55 -20.28
CA VAL A 747 -13.49 -8.18 -20.16
C VAL A 747 -13.57 -9.61 -20.70
N GLU A 748 -12.57 -10.03 -21.49
CA GLU A 748 -12.41 -11.44 -21.83
C GLU A 748 -12.31 -12.28 -20.55
N PRO A 749 -13.11 -13.35 -20.39
CA PRO A 749 -13.16 -14.07 -19.13
C PRO A 749 -11.80 -14.73 -18.81
N VAL A 750 -11.42 -14.76 -17.53
CA VAL A 750 -10.31 -15.62 -17.03
C VAL A 750 -10.90 -16.84 -16.33
N ALA A 751 -10.18 -17.95 -16.28
CA ALA A 751 -10.64 -19.14 -15.57
C ALA A 751 -10.93 -18.81 -14.08
N PRO A 752 -12.01 -19.36 -13.47
CA PRO A 752 -12.39 -19.02 -12.10
C PRO A 752 -11.33 -19.48 -11.07
N LYS A 753 -11.41 -19.01 -9.82
CA LYS A 753 -10.60 -19.55 -8.69
C LYS A 753 -11.17 -20.86 -8.16
N ALA A 754 -10.41 -21.60 -7.34
CA ALA A 754 -10.92 -22.79 -6.64
C ALA A 754 -12.05 -22.41 -5.65
N PRO A 755 -13.16 -23.15 -5.61
CA PRO A 755 -14.19 -22.99 -4.58
C PRO A 755 -13.64 -23.10 -3.16
N SER A 756 -14.17 -22.29 -2.23
CA SER A 756 -13.77 -22.32 -0.82
C SER A 756 -14.87 -22.89 0.08
N LYS A 757 -14.44 -23.52 1.18
CA LYS A 757 -15.31 -24.06 2.25
C LYS A 757 -16.42 -25.02 1.78
N PRO A 758 -16.10 -26.10 1.03
CA PRO A 758 -17.13 -27.10 0.73
C PRO A 758 -17.63 -27.74 2.03
N ASN A 759 -18.95 -27.90 2.11
CA ASN A 759 -19.68 -28.49 3.22
C ASN A 759 -20.52 -29.66 2.70
N ALA A 760 -20.46 -30.81 3.38
CA ALA A 760 -21.15 -32.03 3.00
C ALA A 760 -22.07 -32.50 4.14
N VAL A 761 -23.38 -32.52 3.90
CA VAL A 761 -24.40 -32.92 4.88
C VAL A 761 -25.00 -34.26 4.49
N ALA A 762 -24.87 -35.25 5.36
CA ALA A 762 -25.41 -36.60 5.16
C ALA A 762 -26.95 -36.65 5.37
N GLY A 763 -27.63 -37.47 4.56
CA GLY A 763 -29.02 -37.90 4.75
C GLY A 763 -29.20 -39.39 4.40
N ASP A 764 -30.44 -39.82 4.19
CA ASP A 764 -30.75 -41.19 3.78
C ASP A 764 -30.50 -41.40 2.28
N ALA A 765 -29.50 -42.23 1.97
CA ALA A 765 -29.04 -42.48 0.61
C ALA A 765 -28.75 -41.19 -0.18
N VAL A 766 -28.36 -40.11 0.53
CA VAL A 766 -28.09 -38.80 -0.06
C VAL A 766 -26.98 -38.05 0.70
N VAL A 767 -26.18 -37.28 -0.02
CA VAL A 767 -25.32 -36.21 0.53
C VAL A 767 -25.67 -34.89 -0.15
N ASN A 768 -25.96 -33.86 0.64
CA ASN A 768 -26.16 -32.49 0.14
C ASN A 768 -24.87 -31.69 0.32
N LEU A 769 -24.29 -31.25 -0.80
CA LEU A 769 -23.09 -30.44 -0.86
C LEU A 769 -23.44 -28.97 -1.06
N SER A 770 -22.69 -28.09 -0.41
CA SER A 770 -22.74 -26.64 -0.61
C SER A 770 -21.34 -26.04 -0.48
N TRP A 771 -21.06 -24.95 -1.16
CA TRP A 771 -19.80 -24.21 -1.08
C TRP A 771 -20.02 -22.72 -1.37
N ASN A 772 -18.99 -21.90 -1.20
CA ASN A 772 -19.06 -20.50 -1.59
C ASN A 772 -18.98 -20.37 -3.11
N GLY A 773 -19.93 -19.64 -3.71
CA GLY A 773 -19.89 -19.31 -5.12
C GLY A 773 -18.60 -18.56 -5.49
N VAL A 774 -18.03 -18.89 -6.65
CA VAL A 774 -16.84 -18.25 -7.22
C VAL A 774 -17.28 -17.26 -8.29
N SER A 775 -16.84 -16.00 -8.16
CA SER A 775 -17.10 -14.97 -9.18
C SER A 775 -16.49 -15.39 -10.52
N GLY A 776 -17.21 -15.16 -11.63
CA GLY A 776 -16.79 -15.56 -12.98
C GLY A 776 -16.98 -17.04 -13.33
N ALA A 777 -17.45 -17.89 -12.39
CA ALA A 777 -17.79 -19.28 -12.67
C ALA A 777 -19.18 -19.39 -13.31
N THR A 778 -19.28 -20.12 -14.43
CA THR A 778 -20.57 -20.46 -15.06
C THR A 778 -21.06 -21.84 -14.64
N SER A 779 -20.14 -22.69 -14.18
CA SER A 779 -20.43 -24.03 -13.68
C SER A 779 -19.39 -24.48 -12.65
N TYR A 780 -19.70 -25.55 -11.94
CA TYR A 780 -18.81 -26.24 -11.02
C TYR A 780 -18.80 -27.72 -11.37
N THR A 781 -17.64 -28.36 -11.28
CA THR A 781 -17.47 -29.80 -11.44
C THR A 781 -17.31 -30.43 -10.07
N VAL A 782 -18.23 -31.32 -9.70
CA VAL A 782 -18.20 -32.00 -8.40
C VAL A 782 -17.57 -33.38 -8.57
N LYS A 783 -16.58 -33.70 -7.74
CA LYS A 783 -15.80 -34.93 -7.81
C LYS A 783 -15.86 -35.64 -6.46
N ARG A 784 -15.90 -36.99 -6.47
CA ARG A 784 -16.07 -37.84 -5.30
C ARG A 784 -15.08 -38.99 -5.25
N ALA A 785 -14.60 -39.32 -4.05
CA ALA A 785 -13.83 -40.50 -3.73
C ALA A 785 -14.41 -41.25 -2.52
N THR A 786 -14.04 -42.52 -2.35
CA THR A 786 -14.30 -43.31 -1.13
C THR A 786 -13.07 -43.42 -0.23
N THR A 787 -11.95 -42.82 -0.65
CA THR A 787 -10.69 -42.72 0.10
C THR A 787 -10.30 -41.25 0.19
N SER A 788 -9.89 -40.79 1.38
CA SER A 788 -9.46 -39.40 1.58
C SER A 788 -8.22 -39.10 0.72
N GLY A 789 -8.22 -37.95 0.07
CA GLY A 789 -7.17 -37.53 -0.86
C GLY A 789 -7.31 -38.11 -2.28
N GLY A 790 -8.37 -38.88 -2.56
CA GLY A 790 -8.66 -39.42 -3.88
C GLY A 790 -8.16 -40.87 -4.11
N PRO A 791 -8.14 -41.34 -5.37
CA PRO A 791 -8.46 -40.60 -6.59
C PRO A 791 -9.96 -40.24 -6.68
N TYR A 792 -10.26 -39.02 -7.15
CA TYR A 792 -11.63 -38.55 -7.30
C TYR A 792 -12.21 -38.90 -8.67
N THR A 793 -13.51 -39.19 -8.68
CA THR A 793 -14.31 -39.44 -9.88
C THR A 793 -15.34 -38.32 -10.05
N THR A 794 -15.47 -37.76 -11.25
CA THR A 794 -16.45 -36.71 -11.52
C THR A 794 -17.87 -37.27 -11.40
N LEU A 795 -18.70 -36.63 -10.57
CA LEU A 795 -20.11 -36.96 -10.42
C LEU A 795 -20.98 -36.23 -11.43
N GLY A 796 -20.67 -34.97 -11.71
CA GLY A 796 -21.44 -34.11 -12.59
C GLY A 796 -21.03 -32.65 -12.46
N THR A 797 -21.74 -31.80 -13.21
CA THR A 797 -21.59 -30.35 -13.16
C THR A 797 -22.88 -29.66 -12.70
N THR A 798 -22.75 -28.48 -12.10
CA THR A 798 -23.88 -27.66 -11.63
C THR A 798 -23.58 -26.19 -11.83
N ALA A 799 -24.59 -25.36 -12.14
CA ALA A 799 -24.43 -23.91 -12.18
C ALA A 799 -24.57 -23.25 -10.79
N GLN A 800 -25.14 -23.96 -9.83
CA GLN A 800 -25.33 -23.49 -8.47
C GLN A 800 -24.15 -23.89 -7.59
N ALA A 801 -23.87 -23.13 -6.54
CA ALA A 801 -22.84 -23.47 -5.54
C ALA A 801 -23.31 -24.57 -4.55
N ALA A 802 -24.05 -25.55 -5.08
CA ALA A 802 -24.63 -26.67 -4.36
C ALA A 802 -24.86 -27.87 -5.30
N TYR A 803 -24.78 -29.08 -4.76
CA TYR A 803 -25.01 -30.32 -5.48
C TYR A 803 -25.56 -31.41 -4.56
N THR A 804 -26.52 -32.19 -5.02
CA THR A 804 -27.05 -33.34 -4.26
C THR A 804 -26.55 -34.62 -4.88
N ASP A 805 -25.76 -35.39 -4.14
CA ASP A 805 -25.35 -36.75 -4.53
C ASP A 805 -26.32 -37.77 -3.95
N SER A 806 -27.22 -38.28 -4.79
CA SER A 806 -28.18 -39.34 -4.45
C SER A 806 -27.69 -40.75 -4.81
N ASN A 807 -26.44 -40.90 -5.27
CA ASN A 807 -25.85 -42.18 -5.65
C ASN A 807 -24.85 -42.67 -4.59
N VAL A 808 -25.27 -42.55 -3.33
CA VAL A 808 -24.46 -42.89 -2.15
C VAL A 808 -25.15 -43.99 -1.35
N VAL A 809 -24.33 -44.84 -0.73
CA VAL A 809 -24.81 -45.96 0.09
C VAL A 809 -24.68 -45.60 1.56
N ASN A 810 -25.78 -45.78 2.31
CA ASN A 810 -25.77 -45.61 3.76
C ASN A 810 -24.67 -46.46 4.40
N GLY A 811 -23.95 -45.88 5.36
CA GLY A 811 -22.82 -46.52 6.02
C GLY A 811 -21.47 -46.39 5.30
N THR A 812 -21.42 -45.80 4.10
CA THR A 812 -20.15 -45.53 3.37
C THR A 812 -19.75 -44.06 3.53
N THR A 813 -18.49 -43.79 3.89
CA THR A 813 -17.95 -42.42 3.92
C THR A 813 -17.51 -42.01 2.52
N TYR A 814 -17.92 -40.82 2.08
CA TYR A 814 -17.55 -40.23 0.81
C TYR A 814 -16.80 -38.92 1.04
N TYR A 815 -15.83 -38.65 0.17
CA TYR A 815 -15.00 -37.46 0.14
C TYR A 815 -15.26 -36.69 -1.15
N TYR A 816 -15.37 -35.37 -1.06
CA TYR A 816 -15.77 -34.51 -2.16
C TYR A 816 -14.82 -33.34 -2.33
N VAL A 817 -14.50 -33.03 -3.58
CA VAL A 817 -13.85 -31.79 -4.00
C VAL A 817 -14.65 -31.17 -5.15
N VAL A 818 -14.54 -29.86 -5.30
CA VAL A 818 -15.25 -29.09 -6.32
C VAL A 818 -14.27 -28.16 -7.01
N SER A 819 -14.29 -28.13 -8.34
CA SER A 819 -13.62 -27.11 -9.15
C SER A 819 -14.67 -26.20 -9.81
N ALA A 820 -14.28 -24.97 -10.15
CA ALA A 820 -15.13 -24.00 -10.81
C ALA A 820 -14.68 -23.83 -12.27
N SER A 821 -15.63 -23.67 -13.19
CA SER A 821 -15.35 -23.59 -14.62
C SER A 821 -16.11 -22.45 -15.28
N ASN A 822 -15.51 -21.91 -16.34
CA ASN A 822 -16.18 -21.08 -17.32
C ASN A 822 -15.67 -21.40 -18.74
N ASN A 823 -16.04 -20.59 -19.72
CA ASN A 823 -15.63 -20.80 -21.12
C ASN A 823 -14.11 -20.70 -21.36
N VAL A 824 -13.33 -20.25 -20.37
CA VAL A 824 -11.87 -20.05 -20.49
C VAL A 824 -11.08 -21.16 -19.81
N GLY A 825 -11.58 -21.74 -18.72
CA GLY A 825 -10.93 -22.88 -18.10
C GLY A 825 -11.58 -23.34 -16.81
N GLU A 826 -11.05 -24.45 -16.28
CA GLU A 826 -11.40 -25.04 -14.99
C GLU A 826 -10.32 -24.70 -13.96
N SER A 827 -10.75 -24.38 -12.75
CA SER A 827 -9.88 -24.06 -11.62
C SER A 827 -9.32 -25.33 -10.94
N PRO A 828 -8.31 -25.20 -10.05
CA PRO A 828 -7.93 -26.30 -9.17
C PRO A 828 -9.08 -26.75 -8.27
N ASP A 829 -8.97 -27.97 -7.73
CA ASP A 829 -9.94 -28.52 -6.78
C ASP A 829 -9.95 -27.75 -5.46
N SER A 830 -11.13 -27.61 -4.85
CA SER A 830 -11.31 -27.09 -3.49
C SER A 830 -10.60 -27.96 -2.44
N PRO A 831 -10.48 -27.50 -1.18
CA PRO A 831 -10.24 -28.40 -0.05
C PRO A 831 -11.27 -29.55 -0.01
N GLU A 832 -10.93 -30.68 0.60
CA GLU A 832 -11.81 -31.86 0.69
C GLU A 832 -12.89 -31.69 1.77
N ALA A 833 -14.13 -32.07 1.46
CA ALA A 833 -15.21 -32.25 2.42
C ALA A 833 -15.62 -33.73 2.51
N SER A 834 -16.19 -34.18 3.63
CA SER A 834 -16.63 -35.59 3.75
C SER A 834 -17.96 -35.75 4.46
N ALA A 835 -18.71 -36.81 4.11
CA ALA A 835 -19.98 -37.16 4.72
C ALA A 835 -20.22 -38.68 4.70
N LYS A 836 -20.98 -39.20 5.67
CA LYS A 836 -21.40 -40.61 5.77
C LYS A 836 -22.93 -40.72 5.86
N PRO A 837 -23.63 -40.98 4.74
CA PRO A 837 -25.08 -41.21 4.71
C PRO A 837 -25.54 -42.29 5.67
N ALA A 838 -26.75 -42.14 6.20
CA ALA A 838 -27.37 -43.10 7.10
C ALA A 838 -28.88 -43.09 6.86
N SER A 839 -29.52 -44.27 6.99
CA SER A 839 -30.96 -44.40 6.78
C SER A 839 -31.75 -43.56 7.76
N THR A 840 -32.80 -42.90 7.29
CA THR A 840 -33.75 -42.23 8.18
C THR A 840 -34.62 -43.30 8.84
N PRO A 841 -34.73 -43.36 10.17
CA PRO A 841 -35.64 -44.30 10.82
C PRO A 841 -37.08 -44.06 10.38
N ILE A 842 -37.78 -45.10 9.90
CA ILE A 842 -39.20 -45.04 9.55
C ILE A 842 -40.02 -45.45 10.77
N PRO A 843 -41.05 -44.68 11.18
CA PRO A 843 -41.94 -45.09 12.26
C PRO A 843 -42.64 -46.41 11.92
N VAL A 844 -42.74 -47.30 12.90
CA VAL A 844 -43.51 -48.54 12.74
C VAL A 844 -44.99 -48.17 12.65
N GLN A 845 -45.71 -48.73 11.68
CA GLN A 845 -47.16 -48.55 11.51
C GLN A 845 -47.87 -49.91 11.45
N GLY A 846 -48.10 -50.51 12.61
CA GLY A 846 -48.84 -51.76 12.75
C GLY A 846 -50.35 -51.57 12.85
N ASN A 847 -51.02 -52.60 13.39
CA ASN A 847 -52.48 -52.65 13.52
C ASN A 847 -53.03 -51.83 14.71
N LEU A 848 -52.17 -51.08 15.41
CA LEU A 848 -52.57 -50.12 16.43
C LEU A 848 -52.00 -48.75 16.06
N LYS A 849 -52.71 -47.71 16.45
CA LYS A 849 -52.31 -46.32 16.27
C LYS A 849 -52.45 -45.55 17.58
N LEU A 850 -51.44 -44.76 17.93
CA LEU A 850 -51.50 -43.84 19.06
C LEU A 850 -51.92 -42.46 18.58
N GLU A 851 -52.95 -41.91 19.21
CA GLU A 851 -53.28 -40.50 19.11
C GLU A 851 -52.89 -39.79 20.40
N TYR A 852 -52.31 -38.60 20.27
CA TYR A 852 -51.84 -37.76 21.37
C TYR A 852 -52.48 -36.38 21.28
N ARG A 853 -52.69 -35.77 22.45
CA ARG A 853 -52.80 -34.33 22.60
C ARG A 853 -52.17 -33.91 23.92
N THR A 854 -51.83 -32.62 24.02
CA THR A 854 -51.56 -31.98 25.30
C THR A 854 -52.62 -30.92 25.59
N ASN A 855 -53.13 -30.93 26.83
CA ASN A 855 -53.97 -29.85 27.36
C ASN A 855 -53.15 -28.82 28.15
N ASP A 856 -51.86 -29.11 28.39
CA ASP A 856 -50.91 -28.16 28.95
C ASP A 856 -49.87 -27.80 27.90
N THR A 857 -49.91 -26.56 27.43
CA THR A 857 -49.01 -26.07 26.38
C THR A 857 -47.87 -25.23 26.94
N ASN A 858 -47.74 -25.16 28.27
CA ASN A 858 -46.65 -24.49 28.94
C ASN A 858 -45.53 -25.48 29.24
N PRO A 859 -44.43 -25.51 28.47
CA PRO A 859 -43.37 -26.50 28.62
C PRO A 859 -42.50 -26.30 29.86
N GLY A 860 -42.74 -25.29 30.69
CA GLY A 860 -41.88 -24.91 31.82
C GLY A 860 -42.52 -25.12 33.20
N ASP A 861 -43.56 -25.95 33.29
CA ASP A 861 -44.38 -26.10 34.49
C ASP A 861 -43.87 -27.25 35.42
N ASN A 862 -44.56 -27.49 36.54
CA ASN A 862 -44.18 -28.55 37.48
C ASN A 862 -44.82 -29.91 37.23
N GLN A 863 -45.55 -30.07 36.12
CA GLN A 863 -46.19 -31.33 35.74
C GLN A 863 -46.55 -31.40 34.25
N PHE A 864 -46.02 -32.37 33.50
CA PHE A 864 -46.51 -32.59 32.14
C PHE A 864 -47.77 -33.47 32.12
N ARG A 865 -48.69 -33.19 31.18
CA ARG A 865 -50.04 -33.78 31.14
C ARG A 865 -50.41 -34.36 29.77
N PRO A 866 -49.72 -35.41 29.31
CA PRO A 866 -49.96 -35.99 28.01
C PRO A 866 -51.27 -36.79 28.04
N GLN A 867 -52.01 -36.74 26.94
CA GLN A 867 -53.28 -37.45 26.80
C GLN A 867 -53.26 -38.34 25.57
N PHE A 868 -53.82 -39.54 25.70
CA PHE A 868 -53.71 -40.59 24.70
C PHE A 868 -55.06 -41.19 24.31
N ARG A 869 -55.15 -41.65 23.06
CA ARG A 869 -56.14 -42.64 22.60
C ARG A 869 -55.44 -43.71 21.80
N ILE A 870 -55.68 -44.97 22.14
CA ILE A 870 -55.21 -46.12 21.36
C ILE A 870 -56.33 -46.49 20.40
N VAL A 871 -56.05 -46.48 19.10
CA VAL A 871 -56.99 -46.86 18.04
C VAL A 871 -56.55 -48.21 17.47
N ASN A 872 -57.47 -49.16 17.39
CA ASN A 872 -57.23 -50.42 16.69
C ASN A 872 -57.54 -50.22 15.20
N THR A 873 -56.50 -50.21 14.38
CA THR A 873 -56.59 -50.06 12.91
C THR A 873 -56.59 -51.41 12.19
N GLY A 874 -56.37 -52.51 12.91
CA GLY A 874 -56.42 -53.87 12.38
C GLY A 874 -57.82 -54.46 12.28
N ASP A 875 -57.85 -55.75 11.93
CA ASP A 875 -59.05 -56.56 11.69
C ASP A 875 -59.39 -57.55 12.83
N THR A 876 -58.54 -57.61 13.86
CA THR A 876 -58.71 -58.48 15.03
C THR A 876 -58.80 -57.67 16.32
N ALA A 877 -59.54 -58.18 17.30
CA ALA A 877 -59.65 -57.52 18.60
C ALA A 877 -58.32 -57.60 19.38
N VAL A 878 -57.90 -56.49 19.98
CA VAL A 878 -56.64 -56.40 20.75
C VAL A 878 -56.94 -56.18 22.23
N SER A 879 -56.44 -57.08 23.10
CA SER A 879 -56.54 -56.90 24.55
C SER A 879 -55.63 -55.76 25.00
N LEU A 880 -56.18 -54.76 25.69
CA LEU A 880 -55.39 -53.62 26.17
C LEU A 880 -54.37 -54.05 27.22
N SER A 881 -54.61 -55.15 27.96
CA SER A 881 -53.65 -55.72 28.91
C SER A 881 -52.29 -56.08 28.31
N ASN A 882 -52.25 -56.23 26.99
CA ASN A 882 -51.05 -56.59 26.24
C ASN A 882 -50.38 -55.39 25.58
N VAL A 883 -50.99 -54.20 25.68
CA VAL A 883 -50.53 -52.96 25.07
C VAL A 883 -49.81 -52.10 26.10
N LYS A 884 -48.73 -51.45 25.69
CA LYS A 884 -48.04 -50.41 26.47
C LYS A 884 -47.82 -49.17 25.61
N ILE A 885 -47.92 -47.98 26.21
CA ILE A 885 -47.49 -46.71 25.61
C ILE A 885 -46.11 -46.35 26.19
N ARG A 886 -45.19 -45.85 25.37
CA ARG A 886 -43.97 -45.17 25.85
C ARG A 886 -43.93 -43.72 25.39
N TYR A 887 -43.82 -42.81 26.36
CA TYR A 887 -43.63 -41.38 26.15
C TYR A 887 -42.22 -41.00 26.60
N TYR A 888 -41.38 -40.54 25.69
CA TYR A 888 -39.96 -40.24 25.87
C TYR A 888 -39.75 -38.78 26.23
N PHE A 889 -38.99 -38.53 27.29
CA PHE A 889 -38.79 -37.20 27.88
C PHE A 889 -37.41 -37.11 28.55
N THR A 890 -36.96 -35.89 28.84
CA THR A 890 -35.81 -35.60 29.69
C THR A 890 -36.27 -35.44 31.14
N VAL A 891 -35.62 -36.11 32.09
CA VAL A 891 -36.05 -36.12 33.49
C VAL A 891 -35.82 -34.78 34.22
N ASP A 892 -34.98 -33.91 33.64
CA ASP A 892 -34.63 -32.57 34.12
C ASP A 892 -34.25 -32.53 35.61
N GLY A 893 -33.28 -33.38 35.97
CA GLY A 893 -32.74 -33.53 37.32
C GLY A 893 -33.00 -34.90 37.95
N ASP A 894 -32.50 -35.13 39.16
CA ASP A 894 -32.45 -36.47 39.77
C ASP A 894 -33.63 -36.79 40.70
N LYS A 895 -34.75 -36.07 40.59
CA LYS A 895 -35.89 -36.21 41.51
C LYS A 895 -36.78 -37.37 41.11
N GLN A 896 -37.34 -38.07 42.11
CA GLN A 896 -38.26 -39.17 41.86
C GLN A 896 -39.54 -38.66 41.20
N GLN A 897 -40.00 -39.39 40.19
CA GLN A 897 -41.17 -39.07 39.37
C GLN A 897 -42.43 -39.71 39.98
N GLN A 898 -43.57 -39.02 39.92
CA GLN A 898 -44.88 -39.52 40.36
C GLN A 898 -45.84 -39.58 39.18
N PHE A 899 -46.52 -40.73 39.01
CA PHE A 899 -47.51 -40.94 37.96
C PHE A 899 -48.93 -40.83 38.50
N HIS A 900 -49.78 -40.13 37.76
CA HIS A 900 -51.20 -39.97 38.04
C HIS A 900 -52.02 -40.27 36.78
N CYS A 901 -53.10 -41.05 36.92
CA CYS A 901 -54.13 -41.18 35.89
C CYS A 901 -55.34 -40.32 36.31
N ASP A 902 -55.42 -39.10 35.81
CA ASP A 902 -56.48 -38.15 36.18
C ASP A 902 -57.85 -38.60 35.64
N TYR A 903 -57.88 -39.25 34.47
CA TYR A 903 -59.10 -39.85 33.87
C TYR A 903 -58.75 -40.91 32.84
N ALA A 904 -59.50 -42.01 32.77
CA ALA A 904 -59.46 -42.93 31.64
C ALA A 904 -60.83 -43.52 31.35
N ALA A 905 -61.27 -43.50 30.08
CA ALA A 905 -62.54 -44.09 29.67
C ALA A 905 -62.60 -45.62 29.91
N ILE A 906 -61.44 -46.28 29.90
CA ILE A 906 -61.23 -47.70 30.26
C ILE A 906 -61.10 -47.94 31.78
N GLY A 907 -61.37 -46.92 32.60
CA GLY A 907 -61.28 -46.94 34.05
C GLY A 907 -59.86 -46.60 34.56
N SER A 908 -59.70 -45.53 35.33
CA SER A 908 -58.40 -45.08 35.83
C SER A 908 -57.67 -46.11 36.70
N SER A 909 -58.40 -46.99 37.40
CA SER A 909 -57.80 -48.08 38.18
C SER A 909 -57.13 -49.15 37.31
N ASN A 910 -57.39 -49.14 36.00
CA ASN A 910 -56.77 -50.04 35.04
C ASN A 910 -55.55 -49.41 34.36
N VAL A 911 -55.12 -48.18 34.69
CA VAL A 911 -53.98 -47.50 34.07
C VAL A 911 -52.86 -47.32 35.09
N SER A 912 -51.68 -47.85 34.78
CA SER A 912 -50.47 -47.74 35.61
C SER A 912 -49.33 -47.16 34.81
N GLY A 913 -48.47 -46.35 35.45
CA GLY A 913 -47.28 -45.77 34.84
C GLY A 913 -46.00 -46.22 35.55
N ASN A 914 -44.95 -46.45 34.78
CA ASN A 914 -43.60 -46.74 35.28
C ASN A 914 -42.57 -45.88 34.54
N PHE A 915 -41.56 -45.39 35.22
CA PHE A 915 -40.50 -44.56 34.63
C PHE A 915 -39.26 -45.40 34.38
N VAL A 916 -38.75 -45.41 33.14
CA VAL A 916 -37.62 -46.24 32.74
C VAL A 916 -36.51 -45.37 32.18
N LYS A 917 -35.31 -45.47 32.74
CA LYS A 917 -34.11 -44.79 32.22
C LYS A 917 -33.63 -45.48 30.94
N LEU A 918 -33.31 -44.70 29.91
CA LEU A 918 -32.70 -45.23 28.70
C LEU A 918 -31.26 -45.68 28.96
N PRO A 919 -30.78 -46.79 28.34
CA PRO A 919 -29.40 -47.24 28.48
C PRO A 919 -28.36 -46.19 28.03
N SER A 920 -28.75 -45.35 27.07
CA SER A 920 -27.98 -44.22 26.56
C SER A 920 -28.94 -43.06 26.28
N ALA A 921 -28.63 -41.86 26.74
CA ALA A 921 -29.41 -40.67 26.41
C ALA A 921 -29.45 -40.43 24.89
N LYS A 922 -30.59 -39.96 24.39
CA LYS A 922 -30.88 -39.63 23.00
C LYS A 922 -31.24 -38.14 22.90
N PRO A 923 -31.16 -37.52 21.70
CA PRO A 923 -31.66 -36.17 21.51
C PRO A 923 -33.12 -36.06 21.99
N GLY A 924 -33.31 -35.32 23.08
CA GLY A 924 -34.60 -35.08 23.72
C GLY A 924 -35.19 -36.22 24.56
N ALA A 925 -34.40 -37.22 24.95
CA ALA A 925 -34.87 -38.24 25.88
C ALA A 925 -33.74 -38.90 26.67
N ASP A 926 -33.88 -38.98 27.99
CA ASP A 926 -33.08 -39.85 28.84
C ASP A 926 -33.94 -40.85 29.65
N TYR A 927 -35.26 -40.63 29.68
CA TYR A 927 -36.26 -41.52 30.27
C TYR A 927 -37.45 -41.74 29.31
N TYR A 928 -38.23 -42.77 29.59
CA TYR A 928 -39.60 -42.87 29.09
C TYR A 928 -40.59 -43.23 30.20
N LEU A 929 -41.79 -42.67 30.12
CA LEU A 929 -42.97 -43.11 30.87
C LEU A 929 -43.62 -44.27 30.13
N GLU A 930 -43.62 -45.45 30.74
CA GLU A 930 -44.31 -46.65 30.27
C GLU A 930 -45.69 -46.75 30.90
N ILE A 931 -46.75 -46.57 30.11
CA ILE A 931 -48.14 -46.70 30.55
C ILE A 931 -48.63 -48.10 30.18
N SER A 932 -49.13 -48.86 31.15
CA SER A 932 -49.65 -50.22 31.00
C SER A 932 -51.09 -50.32 31.47
N PHE A 933 -51.82 -51.32 30.96
CA PHE A 933 -53.25 -51.50 31.25
C PHE A 933 -53.54 -52.82 32.00
N GLY A 934 -54.44 -52.76 32.98
CA GLY A 934 -54.91 -53.94 33.71
C GLY A 934 -55.95 -54.75 32.94
N ALA A 935 -56.23 -55.98 33.39
CA ALA A 935 -57.20 -56.87 32.74
C ALA A 935 -58.62 -56.27 32.64
N GLY A 936 -58.99 -55.37 33.56
CA GLY A 936 -60.27 -54.67 33.54
C GLY A 936 -60.42 -53.61 32.45
N ALA A 937 -59.34 -53.26 31.72
CA ALA A 937 -59.40 -52.31 30.60
C ALA A 937 -60.13 -52.86 29.36
N GLY A 938 -60.31 -54.18 29.29
CA GLY A 938 -61.00 -54.84 28.17
C GLY A 938 -60.16 -54.95 26.89
N SER A 939 -60.84 -55.07 25.76
CA SER A 939 -60.22 -55.21 24.44
C SER A 939 -60.80 -54.20 23.45
N LEU A 940 -59.99 -53.77 22.49
CA LEU A 940 -60.41 -52.90 21.39
C LEU A 940 -60.81 -53.75 20.20
N ALA A 941 -62.09 -53.70 19.82
CA ALA A 941 -62.56 -54.27 18.56
C ALA A 941 -61.92 -53.52 17.35
N PRO A 942 -61.89 -54.12 16.16
CA PRO A 942 -61.48 -53.45 14.92
C PRO A 942 -62.18 -52.09 14.74
N GLY A 943 -61.41 -51.03 14.49
CA GLY A 943 -61.90 -49.66 14.33
C GLY A 943 -62.29 -48.93 15.63
N ALA A 944 -62.29 -49.61 16.79
CA ALA A 944 -62.56 -48.99 18.07
C ALA A 944 -61.34 -48.24 18.62
N ASN A 945 -61.57 -47.32 19.56
CA ASN A 945 -60.51 -46.68 20.34
C ASN A 945 -60.75 -46.81 21.84
N SER A 946 -59.70 -46.65 22.64
CA SER A 946 -59.73 -46.75 24.10
C SER A 946 -60.58 -45.70 24.80
N GLY A 947 -61.12 -44.72 24.06
CA GLY A 947 -61.49 -43.44 24.64
C GLY A 947 -60.26 -42.74 25.22
N GLU A 948 -60.51 -41.58 25.81
CA GLU A 948 -59.46 -40.70 26.33
C GLU A 948 -58.79 -41.27 27.59
N ILE A 949 -57.47 -41.22 27.62
CA ILE A 949 -56.60 -41.55 28.76
C ILE A 949 -55.80 -40.28 29.08
N GLN A 950 -56.07 -39.66 30.22
CA GLN A 950 -55.39 -38.46 30.71
C GLN A 950 -54.42 -38.86 31.82
N VAL A 951 -53.13 -38.67 31.57
CA VAL A 951 -52.09 -38.89 32.57
C VAL A 951 -51.41 -37.59 32.93
N ARG A 952 -50.84 -37.56 34.13
CA ARG A 952 -50.08 -36.44 34.66
C ARG A 952 -48.87 -36.96 35.41
N VAL A 953 -47.75 -36.29 35.23
CA VAL A 953 -46.49 -36.61 35.89
C VAL A 953 -45.96 -35.38 36.59
N ASN A 954 -45.54 -35.51 37.84
CA ASN A 954 -44.83 -34.47 38.59
C ASN A 954 -43.63 -35.06 39.34
N LYS A 955 -42.64 -34.24 39.66
CA LYS A 955 -41.56 -34.63 40.58
C LYS A 955 -42.10 -34.69 42.01
N THR A 956 -41.55 -35.54 42.88
CA THR A 956 -41.95 -35.61 44.30
C THR A 956 -41.80 -34.28 45.05
N ASP A 957 -40.96 -33.38 44.56
CA ASP A 957 -40.73 -32.04 45.12
C ASP A 957 -41.39 -30.90 44.32
N TRP A 958 -42.18 -31.23 43.27
CA TRP A 958 -42.86 -30.26 42.41
C TRP A 958 -41.91 -29.26 41.71
N SER A 959 -40.64 -29.62 41.49
CA SER A 959 -39.76 -28.84 40.63
C SER A 959 -40.18 -28.93 39.16
N ASN A 960 -39.85 -27.89 38.39
CA ASN A 960 -40.32 -27.75 37.00
C ASN A 960 -39.63 -28.72 36.03
N TYR A 961 -40.31 -29.08 34.95
CA TYR A 961 -39.75 -29.69 33.75
C TYR A 961 -39.45 -28.63 32.69
N ASN A 962 -38.65 -29.01 31.71
CA ASN A 962 -38.57 -28.40 30.40
C ASN A 962 -39.12 -29.39 29.38
N GLU A 963 -40.37 -29.26 28.96
CA GLU A 963 -40.93 -30.14 27.93
C GLU A 963 -40.47 -29.73 26.52
N SER A 964 -39.81 -28.57 26.35
CA SER A 964 -39.43 -28.07 25.02
C SER A 964 -38.28 -28.86 24.38
N ASP A 965 -37.51 -29.59 25.18
CA ASP A 965 -36.52 -30.55 24.73
C ASP A 965 -37.01 -32.00 24.78
N ASP A 966 -38.26 -32.28 25.16
CA ASP A 966 -38.80 -33.64 25.17
C ASP A 966 -39.14 -34.17 23.77
N TYR A 967 -38.65 -35.37 23.46
CA TYR A 967 -38.89 -36.02 22.17
C TYR A 967 -40.38 -36.24 21.90
N SER A 968 -41.15 -36.68 22.90
CA SER A 968 -42.58 -36.97 22.73
C SER A 968 -43.50 -35.75 22.84
N TYR A 969 -42.99 -34.57 23.20
CA TYR A 969 -43.79 -33.37 23.41
C TYR A 969 -43.97 -32.55 22.12
N ASP A 970 -45.16 -31.99 21.94
CA ASP A 970 -45.44 -30.96 20.93
C ASP A 970 -46.63 -30.10 21.38
N ALA A 971 -46.33 -28.88 21.82
CA ALA A 971 -47.30 -27.89 22.28
C ALA A 971 -48.38 -27.56 21.22
N THR A 972 -48.16 -27.86 19.93
CA THR A 972 -49.15 -27.62 18.88
C THR A 972 -50.28 -28.65 18.86
N LYS A 973 -50.13 -29.81 19.52
CA LYS A 973 -51.14 -30.89 19.53
C LYS A 973 -52.20 -30.66 20.59
N THR A 974 -53.01 -29.61 20.42
CA THR A 974 -54.14 -29.29 21.32
C THR A 974 -55.40 -30.12 21.05
N ASN A 975 -55.45 -30.82 19.92
CA ASN A 975 -56.46 -31.81 19.56
C ASN A 975 -55.81 -33.16 19.31
N PHE A 976 -56.54 -34.26 19.55
CA PHE A 976 -56.02 -35.60 19.30
C PHE A 976 -55.63 -35.78 17.83
N ALA A 977 -54.35 -36.03 17.61
CA ALA A 977 -53.78 -36.33 16.31
C ALA A 977 -52.94 -37.60 16.40
N SER A 978 -52.73 -38.27 15.26
CA SER A 978 -51.82 -39.42 15.22
C SER A 978 -50.41 -38.97 15.60
N TRP A 979 -49.75 -39.72 16.47
CA TRP A 979 -48.51 -39.28 17.10
C TRP A 979 -47.49 -40.41 17.10
N GLU A 980 -46.42 -40.20 16.34
CA GLU A 980 -45.39 -41.21 16.13
C GLU A 980 -44.20 -41.02 17.07
N LYS A 981 -44.09 -39.86 17.75
CA LYS A 981 -43.04 -39.61 18.73
C LYS A 981 -43.32 -40.19 20.12
N ALA A 982 -44.41 -40.94 20.28
CA ALA A 982 -44.67 -41.84 21.40
C ALA A 982 -45.10 -43.18 20.83
N THR A 983 -44.67 -44.28 21.44
CA THR A 983 -44.78 -45.61 20.82
C THR A 983 -45.82 -46.50 21.46
N LEU A 984 -46.37 -47.44 20.68
CA LEU A 984 -47.14 -48.57 21.21
C LEU A 984 -46.35 -49.86 21.10
N HIS A 985 -46.39 -50.65 22.17
CA HIS A 985 -45.86 -52.00 22.20
C HIS A 985 -46.98 -53.00 22.46
N LEU A 986 -47.09 -54.05 21.64
CA LEU A 986 -48.03 -55.15 21.82
C LEU A 986 -47.24 -56.42 22.15
N ASN A 987 -47.49 -57.03 23.31
CA ASN A 987 -46.72 -58.17 23.83
C ASN A 987 -45.20 -57.92 23.92
N GLY A 988 -44.79 -56.65 24.02
CA GLY A 988 -43.38 -56.22 24.06
C GLY A 988 -42.83 -55.71 22.73
N ASP A 989 -43.41 -56.12 21.60
CA ASP A 989 -42.96 -55.71 20.26
C ASP A 989 -43.46 -54.31 19.91
N LEU A 990 -42.60 -53.45 19.36
CA LEU A 990 -42.97 -52.14 18.84
C LEU A 990 -43.93 -52.30 17.66
N VAL A 991 -45.14 -51.75 17.78
CA VAL A 991 -46.19 -51.83 16.75
C VAL A 991 -46.67 -50.47 16.25
N TRP A 992 -46.28 -49.36 16.89
CA TRP A 992 -46.59 -48.01 16.41
C TRP A 992 -45.53 -47.01 16.87
N GLY A 993 -45.15 -46.08 16.00
CA GLY A 993 -44.29 -44.94 16.31
C GLY A 993 -42.80 -45.18 16.09
N LEU A 994 -41.98 -44.21 16.50
CA LEU A 994 -40.53 -44.17 16.34
C LEU A 994 -39.86 -43.84 17.67
N GLU A 995 -38.97 -44.72 18.13
CA GLU A 995 -38.11 -44.47 19.30
C GLU A 995 -36.98 -43.45 18.96
N PRO A 996 -36.51 -42.64 19.93
CA PRO A 996 -35.49 -41.58 19.72
C PRO A 996 -34.03 -42.05 19.54
#